data_AF-A0AA35R7D4-F1
#
_entry.id   AF-A0AA35R7D4-F1
#
_cell.length_a   1.000
_cell.length_b   1.000
_cell.length_c   1.000
_cell.angle_alpha   90.00
_cell.angle_beta   90.00
_cell.angle_gamma   90.00
#
_symmetry.space_group_name_H-M   'P 1'
#
loop_
_entity.id
_entity.type
_entity.pdbx_description
1 polymer ?
#
loop_
_entity_poly.entity_id
_entity_poly.type
_entity_poly.pdbx_seq_one_letter_code
_entity_poly.pdbx_strand_id
1 'polypeptide(L)'
;MQGAVKATQQQPMLLQRMQQMPLQPRHTLPPSPQQQVGQKSRKLSLTSSPPQMLAEVLAAPSPESVSKATAPQQSSIFHKHLVVGNYHQRFRELLKSEEIAHSQLLKERCDEKYVLCLHQAGQKPEELNIRPDHARSGYLKGMGCDEVSYATQSASSAVVELGQCSVQCDILQENMRHAEERLYVGFKKEAVQFLLSHFGQQGKRAFTSPAPLPVHFRLKLSYFRSLKESIRQLQKDAISRIIPSSTNFTPIKNAESGMLESYREYCSPDQYEALKVVTSTPAAGPPVLIAGPFGTGKTRVLALASHYSVEESVSKNSRLAILVCTQQQTSADAFLAMYINLTSMKEEITIFRLQPKYPTQNNRFTKTVDSFKKEIKRNSFRSRQRYLIVTTCLTAKQIADVLPSWFITHIFLDEGAQMREPEAVAPLCMASKDTKIVIAGDKFQVGPAILVLGEEPQKYGLSVSLLERLYDLYQDLGDVAKPYCAHLSTNFRCHSAIVNLARQVAYKSPLACGVRDHIAHPIAPFPLSFVCTSLDHDVKETKDSICEIEVKAALKEASYFIMKWPVDHWGERDISKMCFLSPCRGQVTVARGAKERNLSPQVKHVRKLATYQIQGQEFRALFISTSEPTTPDGETRDSRRSISDPAVFITAITRARSLVVAVGNPFMLLRREEHMVKKYGERGHCWSLFLKACIDNGTLSVYQGESDDTRTGLERLKRMIHELVSHLHLPPPLEDSNETRKIAPSVIIVPETPTKVSPASPQHTTVDTSTELHEFKDHVYEEELGQGGFGVVCRMQHKVDKKRYAVKIVRLCDRPDEEQKVMREVEALARLDHPNIVRYYDSWKSRAPPNWQQISPWKQLPSSYSMSYPSGRRTGETESQNAAPDASATLSPYISSNSSESGPTASEAAVVEYSTVDVLHGDAPETEKRKSLNPLRLDPEPPVCLCIKTELCERETLKAWLRAHKEDRKRKEVTAWFVEILKGVMYIHCEGLIHRDLKPSNIFFSLSGRKIKIGDFGLVTTSQVDLGEAASHKSNYVGTSYYISPEQNKKENYGREVDIYALGITFFEMNYPFITDMEKDKVLTALRNDGIFPKHFKDHLYHEANIIKWMLTVDPQKRPSAEEVFSSETMKRLQRSSNKSKATIPLL
;
A
#
# COMPACT_ATOMS: atom_id res chain seq x y z
N MET A 1 -13.73 -61.71 7.89
CA MET A 1 -12.64 -62.54 8.46
C MET A 1 -11.60 -61.55 8.98
N GLN A 2 -11.32 -61.54 10.28
CA GLN A 2 -10.24 -62.31 10.95
C GLN A 2 -8.83 -61.93 10.42
N GLY A 3 -7.85 -61.57 11.25
CA GLY A 3 -7.82 -61.56 12.73
C GLY A 3 -6.87 -60.51 13.31
N ALA A 4 -6.67 -60.52 14.63
CA ALA A 4 -5.96 -59.48 15.37
C ALA A 4 -4.94 -60.04 16.39
N VAL A 5 -3.80 -59.34 16.52
CA VAL A 5 -2.84 -59.43 17.64
C VAL A 5 -2.39 -57.98 17.89
N LYS A 6 -2.79 -57.30 18.97
CA LYS A 6 -2.33 -57.38 20.40
C LYS A 6 -0.88 -56.94 20.63
N ALA A 7 -0.65 -56.29 21.77
CA ALA A 7 0.59 -55.58 22.12
C ALA A 7 1.01 -55.80 23.59
N THR A 8 2.32 -55.67 23.85
CA THR A 8 3.02 -55.52 25.15
C THR A 8 4.42 -54.93 24.83
N GLN A 9 4.97 -53.88 25.47
CA GLN A 9 5.25 -53.56 26.89
C GLN A 9 6.60 -54.08 27.44
N GLN A 10 7.56 -53.14 27.56
CA GLN A 10 8.49 -52.83 28.67
C GLN A 10 9.53 -53.84 29.25
N GLN A 11 10.82 -53.40 29.22
CA GLN A 11 11.85 -53.48 30.30
C GLN A 11 12.46 -54.86 30.71
N PRO A 12 13.53 -54.96 31.55
CA PRO A 12 14.55 -53.96 32.00
C PRO A 12 16.05 -54.42 31.97
N MET A 13 16.95 -53.50 32.37
CA MET A 13 18.30 -53.59 33.01
C MET A 13 19.02 -54.96 33.25
N LEU A 14 20.38 -54.98 33.11
CA LEU A 14 21.32 -54.98 34.27
C LEU A 14 22.84 -54.86 33.89
N LEU A 15 23.70 -54.70 34.91
CA LEU A 15 25.17 -54.50 34.83
C LEU A 15 25.98 -55.75 35.23
N GLN A 16 27.21 -55.86 34.70
CA GLN A 16 28.47 -56.23 35.40
C GLN A 16 29.64 -55.64 34.55
N ARG A 17 30.70 -54.98 35.07
CA ARG A 17 31.82 -55.44 35.94
C ARG A 17 32.50 -56.69 35.38
N MET A 18 33.84 -56.87 35.34
CA MET A 18 35.04 -56.09 35.71
C MET A 18 36.23 -56.79 34.98
N GLN A 19 37.52 -56.41 34.95
CA GLN A 19 38.38 -55.45 35.66
C GLN A 19 39.67 -55.24 34.82
N GLN A 20 40.44 -54.14 34.97
CA GLN A 20 41.92 -54.18 35.20
C GLN A 20 42.59 -52.79 35.30
N MET A 21 43.67 -52.78 36.08
CA MET A 21 44.60 -51.69 36.46
C MET A 21 45.83 -52.42 37.09
N PRO A 22 46.97 -51.77 37.38
CA PRO A 22 47.46 -50.44 36.99
C PRO A 22 48.89 -50.50 36.38
N LEU A 23 49.51 -49.35 36.08
CA LEU A 23 50.87 -48.96 36.52
C LEU A 23 51.28 -47.58 35.94
N GLN A 24 52.12 -46.86 36.68
CA GLN A 24 52.77 -45.56 36.36
C GLN A 24 54.27 -45.67 36.82
N PRO A 25 55.15 -44.63 36.81
CA PRO A 25 55.04 -43.23 36.38
C PRO A 25 56.27 -42.74 35.54
N ARG A 26 56.54 -41.42 35.58
CA ARG A 26 57.56 -40.61 34.86
C ARG A 26 57.07 -40.17 33.46
N HIS A 27 57.20 -38.90 33.03
CA HIS A 27 58.02 -37.78 33.52
C HIS A 27 57.24 -36.45 33.75
N THR A 28 57.53 -35.82 34.91
CA THR A 28 57.65 -34.37 35.20
C THR A 28 56.83 -33.29 34.43
N LEU A 29 55.89 -32.68 35.18
CA LEU A 29 55.56 -31.23 35.30
C LEU A 29 56.79 -30.29 35.37
N PRO A 30 56.70 -28.92 35.45
CA PRO A 30 55.56 -28.01 35.74
C PRO A 30 55.47 -26.79 34.74
N PRO A 31 54.77 -25.65 35.02
CA PRO A 31 53.75 -25.30 36.04
C PRO A 31 52.35 -25.06 35.43
N SER A 32 51.21 -24.91 36.14
CA SER A 32 50.88 -24.50 37.53
C SER A 32 50.62 -22.98 37.73
N PRO A 33 49.76 -22.57 38.70
CA PRO A 33 48.91 -21.36 38.58
C PRO A 33 49.04 -20.35 39.75
N GLN A 34 48.18 -19.31 39.79
CA GLN A 34 47.59 -18.70 41.01
C GLN A 34 46.58 -17.58 40.61
N GLN A 35 45.48 -17.28 41.34
CA GLN A 35 44.87 -17.94 42.50
C GLN A 35 43.36 -17.57 42.64
N GLN A 36 42.61 -18.33 43.45
CA GLN A 36 41.30 -17.96 43.98
C GLN A 36 41.12 -18.56 45.39
N VAL A 37 40.04 -18.17 46.10
CA VAL A 37 39.64 -18.63 47.47
C VAL A 37 40.49 -18.00 48.62
N GLY A 38 39.90 -17.50 49.72
CA GLY A 38 38.47 -17.28 50.01
C GLY A 38 38.16 -16.94 51.49
N GLN A 39 36.86 -16.97 51.84
CA GLN A 39 36.23 -17.00 53.19
C GLN A 39 36.64 -15.91 54.23
N LYS A 40 35.74 -14.96 54.55
CA LYS A 40 34.90 -14.93 55.78
C LYS A 40 35.69 -15.01 57.11
N SER A 41 35.64 -14.02 58.01
CA SER A 41 34.40 -13.64 58.73
C SER A 41 34.47 -12.28 59.48
N ARG A 42 33.27 -11.73 59.80
CA ARG A 42 32.85 -10.81 60.92
C ARG A 42 33.94 -10.29 61.90
N LYS A 43 33.88 -9.05 62.44
CA LYS A 43 32.71 -8.22 62.86
C LYS A 43 33.15 -6.78 63.25
N LEU A 44 32.30 -5.75 63.05
CA LEU A 44 32.36 -4.39 63.68
C LEU A 44 33.60 -3.52 63.32
N SER A 45 33.60 -2.17 63.35
CA SER A 45 32.51 -1.17 63.45
C SER A 45 32.97 0.25 63.07
N LEU A 46 32.04 1.05 62.51
CA LEU A 46 31.94 2.54 62.59
C LEU A 46 33.01 3.45 61.95
N THR A 47 32.51 4.58 61.41
CA THR A 47 33.21 5.87 61.10
C THR A 47 34.36 5.85 60.07
N SER A 48 34.61 6.92 59.30
CA SER A 48 33.89 8.20 59.06
C SER A 48 34.17 8.74 57.64
N SER A 49 33.53 9.85 57.27
CA SER A 49 33.54 10.46 55.93
C SER A 49 34.65 11.54 55.75
N PRO A 50 34.66 12.41 54.69
CA PRO A 50 35.89 12.83 53.97
C PRO A 50 36.54 14.12 54.53
N PRO A 51 37.54 14.76 53.84
CA PRO A 51 37.17 15.87 52.92
C PRO A 51 38.15 16.26 51.77
N GLN A 52 37.65 17.08 50.82
CA GLN A 52 38.28 18.28 50.17
C GLN A 52 39.65 18.18 49.42
N MET A 53 40.17 19.25 48.79
CA MET A 53 39.70 20.07 47.63
C MET A 53 40.80 21.09 47.20
N LEU A 54 40.64 21.76 46.03
CA LEU A 54 41.41 22.93 45.54
C LEU A 54 42.91 22.64 45.18
N ALA A 55 43.63 23.45 44.38
CA ALA A 55 43.36 24.75 43.75
C ALA A 55 43.99 24.91 42.33
N GLU A 56 43.89 26.13 41.78
CA GLU A 56 44.34 26.61 40.45
C GLU A 56 45.89 26.85 40.38
N VAL A 57 46.57 27.48 39.40
CA VAL A 57 46.19 28.48 38.36
C VAL A 57 47.26 28.61 37.23
N LEU A 58 46.88 29.25 36.10
CA LEU A 58 47.67 29.92 35.02
C LEU A 58 48.93 29.28 34.37
N ALA A 59 48.95 29.30 33.02
CA ALA A 59 49.92 30.07 32.20
C ALA A 59 49.58 29.98 30.69
N ALA A 60 50.02 30.97 29.88
CA ALA A 60 49.88 30.97 28.42
C ALA A 60 51.08 31.62 27.71
N PRO A 61 51.38 31.23 26.46
CA PRO A 61 51.90 32.17 25.46
C PRO A 61 51.13 32.13 24.13
N SER A 62 51.39 33.14 23.28
CA SER A 62 50.76 33.41 21.98
C SER A 62 51.62 32.95 20.78
N PRO A 63 51.14 33.02 19.51
CA PRO A 63 51.62 32.15 18.44
C PRO A 63 52.45 32.82 17.32
N GLU A 64 53.30 32.02 16.66
CA GLU A 64 53.83 32.28 15.31
C GLU A 64 53.71 31.03 14.39
N SER A 65 54.16 31.13 13.14
CA SER A 65 53.44 30.60 11.98
C SER A 65 53.98 29.31 11.31
N VAL A 66 53.03 28.42 11.00
CA VAL A 66 52.87 27.66 9.73
C VAL A 66 54.10 26.92 9.14
N SER A 67 54.07 25.58 9.20
CA SER A 67 53.86 24.76 7.97
C SER A 67 53.71 23.26 8.30
N LYS A 68 53.24 22.47 7.31
CA LYS A 68 53.05 21.00 7.33
C LYS A 68 52.06 20.47 8.38
N ALA A 69 50.78 20.46 8.04
CA ALA A 69 49.76 19.76 8.80
C ALA A 69 49.93 18.23 8.72
N THR A 70 50.13 17.58 9.86
CA THR A 70 50.10 16.11 10.02
C THR A 70 48.65 15.59 10.06
N ALA A 71 48.46 14.34 9.64
CA ALA A 71 47.14 13.71 9.64
C ALA A 71 46.63 13.45 11.08
N PRO A 72 45.33 13.66 11.37
CA PRO A 72 44.78 13.54 12.72
C PRO A 72 44.61 12.08 13.19
N GLN A 73 44.71 11.86 14.51
CA GLN A 73 44.75 10.55 15.20
C GLN A 73 43.40 9.76 15.22
N GLN A 74 42.69 9.65 14.09
CA GLN A 74 41.32 9.11 14.05
C GLN A 74 41.24 7.57 14.18
N SER A 75 42.31 6.83 13.85
CA SER A 75 42.29 5.36 13.81
C SER A 75 42.04 4.68 15.17
N SER A 76 42.45 5.30 16.29
CA SER A 76 42.59 4.59 17.58
C SER A 76 41.28 4.11 18.21
N ILE A 77 40.11 4.64 17.81
CA ILE A 77 38.82 4.24 18.40
C ILE A 77 38.10 3.13 17.64
N PHE A 78 38.25 3.06 16.32
CA PHE A 78 37.55 2.06 15.50
C PHE A 78 37.98 0.62 15.83
N HIS A 79 39.25 0.44 16.24
CA HIS A 79 39.80 -0.83 16.69
C HIS A 79 39.37 -1.26 18.11
N LYS A 80 38.76 -0.38 18.92
CA LYS A 80 38.31 -0.73 20.28
C LYS A 80 36.96 -1.43 20.22
N HIS A 81 36.82 -2.59 20.90
CA HIS A 81 35.55 -3.32 21.01
C HIS A 81 34.39 -2.39 21.43
N LEU A 82 33.20 -2.63 20.88
CA LEU A 82 32.02 -1.81 21.17
C LEU A 82 31.55 -2.06 22.60
N VAL A 83 31.51 -1.01 23.42
CA VAL A 83 31.09 -1.05 24.82
C VAL A 83 30.23 0.16 25.16
N VAL A 84 29.45 0.09 26.24
CA VAL A 84 28.53 1.16 26.67
C VAL A 84 29.22 2.53 26.78
N GLY A 85 30.51 2.56 27.17
CA GLY A 85 31.29 3.79 27.29
C GLY A 85 31.81 4.41 25.99
N ASN A 86 31.89 3.68 24.86
CA ASN A 86 32.42 4.21 23.60
C ASN A 86 31.38 4.31 22.46
N TYR A 87 30.19 3.74 22.65
CA TYR A 87 29.10 3.70 21.66
C TYR A 87 28.83 5.05 20.96
N HIS A 88 28.57 6.11 21.75
CA HIS A 88 28.29 7.45 21.22
C HIS A 88 29.42 8.02 20.36
N GLN A 89 30.68 7.74 20.72
CA GLN A 89 31.83 8.29 20.03
C GLN A 89 32.12 7.50 18.74
N ARG A 90 32.14 6.16 18.82
CA ARG A 90 32.37 5.28 17.68
C ARG A 90 31.36 5.54 16.55
N PHE A 91 30.06 5.54 16.82
CA PHE A 91 29.07 5.79 15.78
C PHE A 91 29.08 7.25 15.25
N ARG A 92 29.44 8.24 16.08
CA ARG A 92 29.62 9.63 15.63
C ARG A 92 30.78 9.78 14.65
N GLU A 93 31.87 9.06 14.88
CA GLU A 93 33.06 9.10 14.02
C GLU A 93 32.87 8.26 12.74
N LEU A 94 32.19 7.11 12.80
CA LEU A 94 31.79 6.35 11.60
C LEU A 94 30.86 7.18 10.70
N LEU A 95 29.85 7.85 11.27
CA LEU A 95 28.97 8.79 10.55
C LEU A 95 29.69 10.09 10.09
N LYS A 96 30.94 10.33 10.52
CA LYS A 96 31.79 11.42 9.99
C LYS A 96 32.64 10.93 8.83
N SER A 97 33.25 9.75 8.94
CA SER A 97 34.00 9.11 7.84
C SER A 97 33.08 8.83 6.64
N GLU A 98 31.85 8.35 6.87
CA GLU A 98 30.85 8.18 5.81
C GLU A 98 30.43 9.52 5.15
N GLU A 99 30.23 10.58 5.93
CA GLU A 99 29.86 11.91 5.41
C GLU A 99 30.98 12.50 4.52
N ILE A 100 32.24 12.24 4.88
CA ILE A 100 33.42 12.61 4.08
C ILE A 100 33.45 11.78 2.78
N ALA A 101 33.31 10.45 2.86
CA ALA A 101 33.30 9.57 1.68
C ALA A 101 32.15 9.91 0.70
N HIS A 102 30.95 10.21 1.20
CA HIS A 102 29.85 10.70 0.38
C HIS A 102 30.16 12.03 -0.31
N SER A 103 30.85 12.95 0.39
CA SER A 103 31.25 14.26 -0.14
C SER A 103 32.37 14.16 -1.19
N GLN A 104 33.31 13.24 -1.02
CA GLN A 104 34.36 12.94 -2.00
C GLN A 104 33.76 12.34 -3.27
N LEU A 105 32.99 11.25 -3.15
CA LEU A 105 32.35 10.59 -4.29
C LEU A 105 31.38 11.53 -5.05
N LEU A 106 30.76 12.50 -4.35
CA LEU A 106 29.88 13.49 -5.00
C LEU A 106 30.67 14.46 -5.89
N LYS A 107 31.89 14.82 -5.50
CA LYS A 107 32.79 15.61 -6.35
C LYS A 107 33.33 14.77 -7.51
N GLU A 108 33.96 13.66 -7.19
CA GLU A 108 34.60 12.73 -8.14
C GLU A 108 33.66 12.24 -9.25
N ARG A 109 32.35 12.18 -8.96
CA ARG A 109 31.33 11.65 -9.87
C ARG A 109 30.38 12.70 -10.46
N CYS A 110 30.32 13.92 -9.94
CA CYS A 110 29.32 14.89 -10.37
C CYS A 110 29.84 16.33 -10.52
N ASP A 111 31.01 16.70 -9.98
CA ASP A 111 31.55 18.04 -10.17
C ASP A 111 32.26 18.14 -11.54
N GLU A 112 31.54 18.61 -12.55
CA GLU A 112 32.05 18.90 -13.91
C GLU A 112 31.23 20.04 -14.55
N LYS A 113 31.51 20.36 -15.81
CA LYS A 113 30.84 21.41 -16.58
C LYS A 113 29.61 20.88 -17.33
N TYR A 114 28.44 21.45 -17.04
CA TYR A 114 27.19 21.07 -17.68
C TYR A 114 26.49 22.25 -18.35
N VAL A 115 25.65 21.97 -19.35
CA VAL A 115 24.85 23.01 -20.01
C VAL A 115 23.60 23.27 -19.17
N LEU A 116 23.39 24.53 -18.75
CA LEU A 116 22.23 24.92 -17.93
C LEU A 116 21.08 25.39 -18.83
N CYS A 117 19.96 24.67 -18.82
CA CYS A 117 18.72 25.02 -19.50
C CYS A 117 17.68 25.51 -18.49
N LEU A 118 17.08 26.69 -18.67
CA LEU A 118 15.95 27.18 -17.86
C LEU A 118 14.66 27.17 -18.68
N HIS A 119 13.57 26.64 -18.10
CA HIS A 119 12.25 26.66 -18.72
C HIS A 119 11.73 28.09 -18.90
N GLN A 120 10.70 28.32 -19.72
CA GLN A 120 10.08 29.64 -19.85
C GLN A 120 9.35 30.04 -18.55
N ALA A 121 9.11 31.35 -18.37
CA ALA A 121 8.25 31.80 -17.27
C ALA A 121 6.83 31.22 -17.46
N GLY A 122 6.26 30.63 -16.41
CA GLY A 122 4.98 29.92 -16.49
C GLY A 122 5.07 28.47 -16.96
N GLN A 123 5.98 28.13 -17.89
CA GLN A 123 6.26 26.73 -18.25
C GLN A 123 7.01 26.01 -17.13
N LYS A 124 6.27 25.43 -16.19
CA LYS A 124 6.75 24.33 -15.34
C LYS A 124 6.29 23.02 -15.98
N PRO A 125 7.15 21.99 -16.09
CA PRO A 125 6.67 20.63 -16.29
C PRO A 125 5.69 20.29 -15.16
N GLU A 126 4.49 19.83 -15.52
CA GLU A 126 3.38 19.60 -14.57
C GLU A 126 3.75 18.58 -13.48
N GLU A 127 4.69 17.68 -13.79
CA GLU A 127 5.22 16.65 -12.90
C GLU A 127 6.34 17.12 -11.97
N LEU A 128 6.79 18.38 -12.04
CA LEU A 128 7.82 18.90 -11.13
C LEU A 128 7.21 19.64 -9.94
N ASN A 129 7.20 18.97 -8.79
CA ASN A 129 6.85 19.46 -7.46
C ASN A 129 7.85 20.53 -6.93
N ILE A 130 7.85 21.67 -7.61
CA ILE A 130 8.72 22.85 -7.39
C ILE A 130 8.23 23.61 -6.15
N ARG A 131 9.17 24.01 -5.27
CA ARG A 131 8.81 24.71 -4.03
C ARG A 131 8.21 26.10 -4.30
N PRO A 132 7.33 26.62 -3.42
CA PRO A 132 6.79 27.98 -3.54
C PRO A 132 7.85 29.09 -3.55
N ASP A 133 9.04 28.87 -2.97
CA ASP A 133 10.15 29.84 -2.95
C ASP A 133 11.05 29.81 -4.20
N HIS A 134 10.74 28.95 -5.18
CA HIS A 134 11.47 28.87 -6.46
C HIS A 134 10.75 29.69 -7.55
N ALA A 135 11.39 30.78 -7.99
CA ALA A 135 10.88 31.67 -9.01
C ALA A 135 10.98 31.11 -10.44
N ARG A 136 11.93 30.19 -10.69
CA ARG A 136 12.11 29.51 -11.99
C ARG A 136 12.72 28.12 -11.76
N SER A 137 12.54 27.23 -12.72
CA SER A 137 13.20 25.92 -12.76
C SER A 137 13.93 25.70 -14.08
N GLY A 138 14.81 24.71 -14.09
CA GLY A 138 15.57 24.29 -15.25
C GLY A 138 16.13 22.88 -15.08
N TYR A 139 17.10 22.53 -15.92
CA TYR A 139 17.89 21.31 -15.80
C TYR A 139 19.34 21.53 -16.25
N LEU A 140 20.24 20.72 -15.71
CA LEU A 140 21.60 20.54 -16.23
C LEU A 140 21.59 19.42 -17.26
N LYS A 141 22.20 19.64 -18.43
CA LYS A 141 22.35 18.65 -19.51
C LYS A 141 23.81 18.22 -19.64
N GLY A 142 24.03 16.92 -19.88
CA GLY A 142 25.34 16.31 -20.06
C GLY A 142 25.78 15.43 -18.88
N MET A 143 24.90 15.19 -17.92
CA MET A 143 25.13 14.26 -16.80
C MET A 143 24.65 12.85 -17.19
N GLY A 144 25.50 11.84 -17.03
CA GLY A 144 25.13 10.45 -17.22
C GLY A 144 24.02 10.00 -16.26
N CYS A 145 23.16 9.07 -16.67
CA CYS A 145 21.99 8.63 -15.89
C CYS A 145 22.31 8.19 -14.44
N ASP A 146 23.53 7.71 -14.21
CA ASP A 146 24.00 7.22 -12.92
C ASP A 146 24.57 8.35 -12.02
N GLU A 147 25.06 9.44 -12.62
CA GLU A 147 25.45 10.70 -11.96
C GLU A 147 24.21 11.49 -11.56
N VAL A 148 23.26 11.66 -12.49
CA VAL A 148 21.93 12.25 -12.23
C VAL A 148 21.28 11.57 -11.03
N SER A 149 21.35 10.23 -10.96
CA SER A 149 20.85 9.47 -9.82
C SER A 149 21.56 9.80 -8.52
N TYR A 150 22.89 9.81 -8.51
CA TYR A 150 23.66 10.00 -7.28
C TYR A 150 23.51 11.43 -6.77
N ALA A 151 23.49 12.43 -7.66
CA ALA A 151 23.18 13.82 -7.33
C ALA A 151 21.74 13.97 -6.77
N THR A 152 20.70 13.42 -7.40
CA THR A 152 19.31 13.49 -6.89
C THR A 152 19.14 12.82 -5.51
N GLN A 153 19.90 11.76 -5.22
CA GLN A 153 19.83 11.07 -3.93
C GLN A 153 20.63 11.79 -2.82
N SER A 154 21.87 12.16 -3.13
CA SER A 154 22.90 12.58 -2.17
C SER A 154 23.04 14.10 -2.02
N ALA A 155 22.76 14.90 -3.04
CA ALA A 155 22.87 16.36 -2.97
C ALA A 155 21.58 17.03 -2.49
N SER A 156 21.70 18.21 -1.89
CA SER A 156 20.56 19.10 -1.58
C SER A 156 20.48 20.31 -2.51
N SER A 157 21.65 20.76 -2.97
CA SER A 157 21.82 21.91 -3.86
C SER A 157 23.10 21.73 -4.67
N ALA A 158 23.25 22.53 -5.72
CA ALA A 158 24.51 22.69 -6.45
C ALA A 158 24.83 24.18 -6.61
N VAL A 159 26.06 24.49 -6.99
CA VAL A 159 26.54 25.84 -7.28
C VAL A 159 27.03 25.85 -8.72
N VAL A 160 26.46 26.71 -9.57
CA VAL A 160 26.89 26.91 -10.95
C VAL A 160 27.81 28.12 -11.00
N GLU A 161 28.99 27.97 -11.61
CA GLU A 161 29.97 29.04 -11.74
C GLU A 161 29.82 29.82 -13.05
N LEU A 162 29.91 31.15 -12.95
CA LEU A 162 29.63 32.13 -13.98
C LEU A 162 30.78 33.15 -14.03
N GLY A 163 31.97 32.67 -14.41
CA GLY A 163 33.21 33.45 -14.38
C GLY A 163 33.60 33.82 -12.94
N GLN A 164 33.58 35.11 -12.60
CA GLN A 164 33.89 35.61 -11.25
C GLN A 164 32.72 35.50 -10.25
N CYS A 165 31.55 35.01 -10.69
CA CYS A 165 30.36 34.90 -9.86
C CYS A 165 29.87 33.45 -9.77
N SER A 166 29.04 33.13 -8.78
CA SER A 166 28.42 31.80 -8.67
C SER A 166 26.97 31.88 -8.19
N VAL A 167 26.16 30.91 -8.59
CA VAL A 167 24.71 30.86 -8.34
C VAL A 167 24.32 29.52 -7.75
N GLN A 168 23.74 29.51 -6.54
CA GLN A 168 23.20 28.29 -5.96
C GLN A 168 21.82 27.94 -6.56
N CYS A 169 21.64 26.67 -6.90
CA CYS A 169 20.35 26.07 -7.24
C CYS A 169 20.01 24.90 -6.29
N ASP A 170 18.73 24.65 -6.05
CA ASP A 170 18.26 23.53 -5.24
C ASP A 170 17.95 22.31 -6.15
N ILE A 171 18.33 21.11 -5.72
CA ILE A 171 18.01 19.88 -6.45
C ILE A 171 16.52 19.55 -6.28
N LEU A 172 15.80 19.31 -7.38
CA LEU A 172 14.39 18.94 -7.33
C LEU A 172 14.22 17.43 -7.06
N GLN A 173 13.24 17.07 -6.23
CA GLN A 173 13.10 15.69 -5.73
C GLN A 173 12.47 14.72 -6.74
N GLU A 174 11.70 15.21 -7.70
CA GLU A 174 10.89 14.40 -8.63
C GLU A 174 11.54 14.28 -10.02
N ASN A 175 12.86 14.20 -10.04
CA ASN A 175 13.61 13.76 -11.21
C ASN A 175 13.32 12.28 -11.45
N MET A 176 12.44 11.95 -12.41
CA MET A 176 12.53 10.85 -13.40
C MET A 176 11.15 10.32 -13.86
N ARG A 177 10.63 10.83 -14.98
CA ARG A 177 9.74 10.07 -15.89
C ARG A 177 10.27 9.96 -17.34
N HIS A 178 11.30 10.71 -17.70
CA HIS A 178 11.89 10.70 -19.05
C HIS A 178 13.31 10.16 -19.03
N ALA A 179 13.69 9.47 -20.11
CA ALA A 179 14.99 8.79 -20.26
C ALA A 179 16.08 9.75 -20.77
N GLU A 180 16.17 10.94 -20.18
CA GLU A 180 17.06 12.02 -20.64
C GLU A 180 18.16 12.31 -19.60
N GLU A 181 19.34 12.66 -20.09
CA GLU A 181 20.55 13.03 -19.32
C GLU A 181 20.41 14.44 -18.71
N ARG A 182 19.42 14.59 -17.84
CA ARG A 182 18.92 15.86 -17.31
C ARG A 182 18.66 15.80 -15.81
N LEU A 183 19.35 16.65 -15.05
CA LEU A 183 19.12 16.85 -13.63
C LEU A 183 18.32 18.14 -13.41
N TYR A 184 17.05 18.06 -13.00
CA TYR A 184 16.23 19.27 -12.79
C TYR A 184 16.56 19.98 -11.48
N VAL A 185 16.55 21.32 -11.56
CA VAL A 185 17.01 22.24 -10.51
C VAL A 185 16.07 23.45 -10.39
N GLY A 186 15.89 23.95 -9.16
CA GLY A 186 15.09 25.13 -8.83
C GLY A 186 15.95 26.33 -8.43
N PHE A 187 15.53 27.53 -8.81
CA PHE A 187 16.24 28.79 -8.54
C PHE A 187 15.34 29.77 -7.78
N LYS A 188 15.90 30.43 -6.77
CA LYS A 188 15.22 31.52 -6.03
C LYS A 188 15.20 32.82 -6.85
N LYS A 189 14.36 33.77 -6.47
CA LYS A 189 14.09 35.00 -7.26
C LYS A 189 15.36 35.80 -7.56
N GLU A 190 16.25 35.88 -6.58
CA GLU A 190 17.52 36.62 -6.61
C GLU A 190 18.48 35.98 -7.62
N ALA A 191 18.60 34.64 -7.57
CA ALA A 191 19.38 33.84 -8.51
C ALA A 191 18.87 33.96 -9.95
N VAL A 192 17.54 33.94 -10.15
CA VAL A 192 16.91 34.11 -11.47
C VAL A 192 17.15 35.52 -12.01
N GLN A 193 17.07 36.55 -11.17
CA GLN A 193 17.35 37.93 -11.57
C GLN A 193 18.82 38.10 -11.97
N PHE A 194 19.76 37.52 -11.20
CA PHE A 194 21.19 37.53 -11.54
C PHE A 194 21.48 36.84 -12.88
N LEU A 195 20.93 35.63 -13.09
CA LEU A 195 21.08 34.88 -14.34
C LEU A 195 20.56 35.67 -15.56
N LEU A 196 19.43 36.37 -15.41
CA LEU A 196 18.86 37.21 -16.47
C LEU A 196 19.66 38.49 -16.73
N SER A 197 20.30 39.09 -15.72
CA SER A 197 21.20 40.24 -15.93
C SER A 197 22.54 39.84 -16.55
N HIS A 198 23.10 38.68 -16.18
CA HIS A 198 24.42 38.23 -16.64
C HIS A 198 24.40 37.75 -18.11
N PHE A 199 23.26 37.26 -18.60
CA PHE A 199 23.11 36.71 -19.97
C PHE A 199 22.17 37.50 -20.90
N GLY A 200 21.60 38.63 -20.45
CA GLY A 200 20.89 39.59 -21.30
C GLY A 200 19.39 39.31 -21.54
N GLN A 201 18.68 40.34 -22.02
CA GLN A 201 17.20 40.40 -22.02
C GLN A 201 16.47 39.56 -23.09
N GLN A 202 17.14 38.67 -23.84
CA GLN A 202 16.42 37.73 -24.74
C GLN A 202 15.56 36.68 -23.98
N GLY A 203 15.65 36.65 -22.65
CA GLY A 203 15.06 35.66 -21.73
C GLY A 203 13.52 35.58 -21.60
N LYS A 204 12.75 35.89 -22.65
CA LYS A 204 11.33 35.46 -22.76
C LYS A 204 11.16 34.07 -23.38
N ARG A 205 12.15 33.58 -24.14
CA ARG A 205 12.21 32.17 -24.60
C ARG A 205 12.89 31.29 -23.53
N ALA A 206 12.94 29.98 -23.76
CA ALA A 206 13.68 29.07 -22.88
C ALA A 206 15.17 29.42 -22.96
N PHE A 207 15.79 29.65 -21.81
CA PHE A 207 17.20 30.02 -21.75
C PHE A 207 18.06 28.75 -21.77
N THR A 208 19.23 28.80 -22.40
CA THR A 208 20.22 27.73 -22.40
C THR A 208 21.61 28.37 -22.41
N SER A 209 22.53 27.93 -21.55
CA SER A 209 23.89 28.44 -21.56
C SER A 209 24.58 28.07 -22.88
N PRO A 210 25.27 29.01 -23.56
CA PRO A 210 25.90 28.74 -24.85
C PRO A 210 27.13 27.82 -24.74
N ALA A 211 27.66 27.64 -23.52
CA ALA A 211 28.74 26.73 -23.20
C ALA A 211 28.42 25.93 -21.91
N PRO A 212 29.10 24.79 -21.66
CA PRO A 212 29.09 24.10 -20.37
C PRO A 212 29.69 24.99 -19.27
N LEU A 213 29.02 25.04 -18.10
CA LEU A 213 29.40 25.85 -16.94
C LEU A 213 29.81 24.93 -15.78
N PRO A 214 30.89 25.20 -15.02
CA PRO A 214 31.27 24.37 -13.88
C PRO A 214 30.14 24.27 -12.84
N VAL A 215 29.89 23.08 -12.32
CA VAL A 215 28.89 22.84 -11.28
C VAL A 215 29.49 22.07 -10.12
N HIS A 216 29.33 22.60 -8.90
CA HIS A 216 29.80 21.97 -7.67
C HIS A 216 28.63 21.53 -6.78
N PHE A 217 28.54 20.24 -6.48
CA PHE A 217 27.41 19.63 -5.76
C PHE A 217 27.60 19.65 -4.24
N ARG A 218 26.52 19.98 -3.51
CA ARG A 218 26.52 20.11 -2.04
C ARG A 218 25.75 18.97 -1.38
N LEU A 219 26.45 18.20 -0.55
CA LEU A 219 25.93 17.04 0.18
C LEU A 219 24.74 17.39 1.10
N LYS A 220 23.74 16.52 1.13
CA LYS A 220 22.48 16.64 1.89
C LYS A 220 22.65 16.31 3.37
N LEU A 221 23.32 17.21 4.10
CA LEU A 221 23.68 17.05 5.51
C LEU A 221 22.50 16.81 6.49
N SER A 222 21.24 17.08 6.10
CA SER A 222 20.07 16.90 6.98
C SER A 222 19.84 15.43 7.40
N TYR A 223 20.20 14.47 6.55
CA TYR A 223 20.15 13.04 6.89
C TYR A 223 21.18 12.70 7.97
N PHE A 224 22.46 13.00 7.72
CA PHE A 224 23.55 12.76 8.66
C PHE A 224 23.36 13.46 10.00
N ARG A 225 22.83 14.69 10.03
CA ARG A 225 22.45 15.39 11.26
C ARG A 225 21.40 14.60 12.06
N SER A 226 20.40 14.03 11.40
CA SER A 226 19.34 13.24 12.05
C SER A 226 19.89 11.93 12.64
N LEU A 227 20.82 11.26 11.96
CA LEU A 227 21.51 10.07 12.50
C LEU A 227 22.43 10.42 13.68
N LYS A 228 23.26 11.46 13.53
CA LYS A 228 24.17 11.92 14.59
C LYS A 228 23.41 12.36 15.85
N GLU A 229 22.26 13.00 15.69
CA GLU A 229 21.37 13.39 16.80
C GLU A 229 20.67 12.18 17.45
N SER A 230 20.28 11.17 16.65
CA SER A 230 19.71 9.92 17.16
C SER A 230 20.72 9.15 18.02
N ILE A 231 21.99 9.10 17.59
CA ILE A 231 23.08 8.58 18.44
C ILE A 231 23.24 9.47 19.68
N ARG A 232 23.32 10.81 19.54
CA ARG A 232 23.59 11.73 20.66
C ARG A 232 22.54 11.67 21.77
N GLN A 233 21.27 11.52 21.45
CA GLN A 233 20.17 11.48 22.43
C GLN A 233 20.00 10.11 23.12
N LEU A 234 20.60 9.05 22.60
CA LEU A 234 20.42 7.69 23.13
C LEU A 234 20.97 7.59 24.56
N GLN A 235 20.11 7.17 25.50
CA GLN A 235 20.44 7.13 26.92
C GLN A 235 21.34 5.93 27.28
N LYS A 236 22.15 6.07 28.34
CA LYS A 236 23.07 5.01 28.80
C LYS A 236 22.35 3.68 29.10
N ASP A 237 21.15 3.75 29.65
CA ASP A 237 20.31 2.58 29.96
C ASP A 237 19.75 1.91 28.71
N ALA A 238 19.48 2.68 27.63
CA ALA A 238 19.11 2.10 26.35
C ALA A 238 20.33 1.42 25.70
N ILE A 239 21.53 2.02 25.82
CA ILE A 239 22.78 1.45 25.30
C ILE A 239 23.15 0.15 26.03
N SER A 240 22.99 0.07 27.35
CA SER A 240 23.27 -1.19 28.08
C SER A 240 22.34 -2.34 27.68
N ARG A 241 21.12 -2.04 27.19
CA ARG A 241 20.20 -3.06 26.65
C ARG A 241 20.56 -3.51 25.23
N ILE A 242 21.18 -2.66 24.41
CA ILE A 242 21.68 -3.03 23.07
C ILE A 242 23.17 -3.45 23.05
N ILE A 243 23.83 -3.46 24.20
CA ILE A 243 25.12 -4.12 24.44
C ILE A 243 24.98 -4.99 25.71
N PRO A 244 24.10 -6.01 25.71
CA PRO A 244 23.82 -6.81 26.90
C PRO A 244 24.96 -7.80 27.19
N SER A 245 25.12 -8.11 28.47
CA SER A 245 25.92 -9.24 28.97
C SER A 245 25.01 -10.39 29.41
N SER A 246 25.58 -11.57 29.68
CA SER A 246 24.85 -12.71 30.26
C SER A 246 24.04 -12.36 31.51
N THR A 247 24.52 -11.42 32.34
CA THR A 247 23.82 -10.97 33.56
C THR A 247 22.55 -10.16 33.31
N ASN A 248 22.31 -9.70 32.09
CA ASN A 248 21.13 -8.92 31.74
C ASN A 248 19.93 -9.79 31.33
N PHE A 249 20.14 -11.07 31.02
CA PHE A 249 19.08 -12.00 30.63
C PHE A 249 18.44 -12.63 31.86
N THR A 250 17.11 -12.72 31.86
CA THR A 250 16.34 -13.31 32.96
C THR A 250 15.58 -14.55 32.47
N PRO A 251 15.49 -15.64 33.24
CA PRO A 251 14.71 -16.81 32.86
C PRO A 251 13.25 -16.44 32.54
N ILE A 252 12.81 -16.80 31.34
CA ILE A 252 11.42 -16.62 30.91
C ILE A 252 10.56 -17.61 31.71
N LYS A 253 9.56 -17.10 32.42
CA LYS A 253 8.52 -17.93 33.04
C LYS A 253 7.45 -18.24 32.01
N ASN A 254 7.06 -19.50 31.87
CA ASN A 254 5.92 -19.87 31.04
C ASN A 254 4.66 -19.19 31.59
N ALA A 255 4.08 -18.29 30.79
CA ALA A 255 2.84 -17.61 31.13
C ALA A 255 1.65 -18.48 30.71
N GLU A 256 1.08 -19.24 31.65
CA GLU A 256 -0.20 -19.95 31.48
C GLU A 256 -1.37 -18.95 31.48
N SER A 257 -1.44 -18.14 30.42
CA SER A 257 -2.50 -17.18 30.15
C SER A 257 -3.48 -17.79 29.15
N GLY A 258 -4.72 -18.06 29.56
CA GLY A 258 -5.77 -18.54 28.65
C GLY A 258 -6.04 -17.58 27.48
N MET A 259 -5.75 -16.29 27.65
CA MET A 259 -5.80 -15.25 26.60
C MET A 259 -4.65 -15.37 25.60
N LEU A 260 -3.55 -16.06 25.94
CA LEU A 260 -2.48 -16.37 24.99
C LEU A 260 -2.75 -17.69 24.26
N GLU A 261 -3.38 -18.67 24.91
CA GLU A 261 -3.69 -19.97 24.30
C GLU A 261 -4.68 -19.84 23.12
N SER A 262 -5.65 -18.91 23.19
CA SER A 262 -6.58 -18.62 22.09
C SER A 262 -5.89 -18.19 20.78
N TYR A 263 -4.67 -17.66 20.84
CA TYR A 263 -3.91 -17.27 19.65
C TYR A 263 -3.35 -18.46 18.86
N ARG A 264 -3.31 -19.67 19.45
CA ARG A 264 -2.71 -20.86 18.82
C ARG A 264 -3.38 -21.21 17.50
N GLU A 265 -4.70 -21.10 17.40
CA GLU A 265 -5.47 -21.42 16.19
C GLU A 265 -5.23 -20.43 15.03
N TYR A 266 -4.76 -19.22 15.33
CA TYR A 266 -4.55 -18.15 14.34
C TYR A 266 -3.09 -18.00 13.89
N CYS A 267 -2.19 -18.88 14.37
CA CYS A 267 -0.75 -18.82 14.17
C CYS A 267 -0.21 -20.15 13.64
N SER A 268 0.92 -20.11 12.92
CA SER A 268 1.77 -21.32 12.78
C SER A 268 2.54 -21.57 14.10
N PRO A 269 3.02 -22.80 14.37
CA PRO A 269 3.67 -23.12 15.65
C PRO A 269 4.87 -22.21 15.99
N ASP A 270 5.66 -21.84 14.98
CA ASP A 270 6.80 -20.92 15.11
C ASP A 270 6.37 -19.46 15.36
N GLN A 271 5.31 -18.98 14.70
CA GLN A 271 4.68 -17.68 15.00
C GLN A 271 4.10 -17.64 16.42
N TYR A 272 3.54 -18.77 16.89
CA TYR A 272 2.96 -18.89 18.22
C TYR A 272 4.04 -18.87 19.31
N GLU A 273 5.13 -19.62 19.14
CA GLU A 273 6.28 -19.56 20.04
C GLU A 273 6.97 -18.18 20.03
N ALA A 274 7.06 -17.51 18.87
CA ALA A 274 7.53 -16.14 18.81
C ALA A 274 6.63 -15.16 19.59
N LEU A 275 5.30 -15.32 19.52
CA LEU A 275 4.36 -14.55 20.32
C LEU A 275 4.52 -14.83 21.83
N LYS A 276 4.75 -16.09 22.23
CA LYS A 276 5.05 -16.46 23.63
C LYS A 276 6.34 -15.81 24.14
N VAL A 277 7.41 -15.75 23.35
CA VAL A 277 8.66 -15.06 23.73
C VAL A 277 8.44 -13.55 23.88
N VAL A 278 7.75 -12.91 22.92
CA VAL A 278 7.46 -11.47 22.99
C VAL A 278 6.60 -11.12 24.20
N THR A 279 5.60 -11.93 24.53
CA THR A 279 4.70 -11.67 25.67
C THR A 279 5.37 -11.97 27.02
N SER A 280 6.03 -13.13 27.16
CA SER A 280 6.55 -13.64 28.45
C SER A 280 7.87 -13.01 28.91
N THR A 281 8.61 -12.32 28.04
CA THR A 281 9.85 -11.59 28.41
C THR A 281 9.53 -10.31 29.22
N PRO A 282 10.37 -9.94 30.21
CA PRO A 282 10.16 -8.72 31.00
C PRO A 282 10.61 -7.46 30.26
N ALA A 283 9.88 -6.36 30.45
CA ALA A 283 10.11 -5.09 29.75
C ALA A 283 11.50 -4.46 29.99
N ALA A 284 12.16 -4.76 31.10
CA ALA A 284 13.49 -4.25 31.44
C ALA A 284 14.66 -5.03 30.80
N GLY A 285 14.39 -6.19 30.18
CA GLY A 285 15.42 -7.05 29.62
C GLY A 285 16.04 -6.53 28.30
N PRO A 286 17.02 -7.26 27.75
CA PRO A 286 17.52 -7.06 26.39
C PRO A 286 16.38 -7.16 25.34
N PRO A 287 16.56 -6.60 24.13
CA PRO A 287 15.59 -6.73 23.04
C PRO A 287 15.23 -8.18 22.71
N VAL A 288 13.96 -8.44 22.44
CA VAL A 288 13.54 -9.69 21.81
C VAL A 288 13.86 -9.63 20.32
N LEU A 289 14.47 -10.69 19.78
CA LEU A 289 14.78 -10.81 18.37
C LEU A 289 13.80 -11.77 17.69
N ILE A 290 13.08 -11.30 16.68
CA ILE A 290 12.27 -12.16 15.79
C ILE A 290 13.02 -12.31 14.47
N ALA A 291 13.88 -13.32 14.41
CA ALA A 291 14.58 -13.68 13.19
C ALA A 291 13.67 -14.55 12.32
N GLY A 292 13.66 -14.29 11.02
CA GLY A 292 12.95 -15.18 10.09
C GLY A 292 13.24 -14.83 8.64
N PRO A 293 13.20 -15.81 7.73
CA PRO A 293 13.24 -15.56 6.30
C PRO A 293 12.12 -14.62 5.81
N PHE A 294 12.22 -14.20 4.55
CA PHE A 294 11.11 -13.66 3.77
C PHE A 294 9.83 -14.52 3.90
N GLY A 295 8.65 -13.89 3.78
CA GLY A 295 7.36 -14.60 3.71
C GLY A 295 6.88 -15.30 4.99
N THR A 296 7.64 -15.31 6.09
CA THR A 296 7.29 -16.05 7.31
C THR A 296 6.34 -15.35 8.29
N GLY A 297 5.90 -14.12 7.96
CA GLY A 297 4.92 -13.40 8.78
C GLY A 297 5.49 -12.63 9.98
N LYS A 298 6.76 -12.19 9.94
CA LYS A 298 7.36 -11.31 10.98
C LYS A 298 6.45 -10.14 11.39
N THR A 299 5.96 -9.37 10.41
CA THR A 299 4.99 -8.27 10.59
C THR A 299 3.68 -8.73 11.25
N ARG A 300 3.22 -9.96 10.94
CA ARG A 300 2.03 -10.58 11.56
C ARG A 300 2.26 -10.88 13.03
N VAL A 301 3.43 -11.40 13.41
CA VAL A 301 3.78 -11.62 14.82
C VAL A 301 3.83 -10.29 15.59
N LEU A 302 4.38 -9.22 15.01
CA LEU A 302 4.34 -7.88 15.64
C LEU A 302 2.92 -7.32 15.76
N ALA A 303 2.05 -7.55 14.77
CA ALA A 303 0.65 -7.12 14.82
C ALA A 303 -0.17 -7.91 15.85
N LEU A 304 0.03 -9.24 15.94
CA LEU A 304 -0.56 -10.11 16.95
C LEU A 304 -0.08 -9.77 18.37
N ALA A 305 1.22 -9.53 18.54
CA ALA A 305 1.78 -9.05 19.80
C ALA A 305 1.25 -7.66 20.19
N SER A 306 0.98 -6.80 19.20
CA SER A 306 0.28 -5.53 19.44
C SER A 306 -1.15 -5.75 19.93
N HIS A 307 -1.91 -6.65 19.29
CA HIS A 307 -3.28 -6.99 19.72
C HIS A 307 -3.30 -7.55 21.14
N TYR A 308 -2.45 -8.53 21.43
CA TYR A 308 -2.35 -9.14 22.76
C TYR A 308 -2.01 -8.10 23.83
N SER A 309 -1.08 -7.17 23.53
CA SER A 309 -0.72 -6.08 24.43
C SER A 309 -1.88 -5.12 24.71
N VAL A 310 -2.82 -4.97 23.77
CA VAL A 310 -4.07 -4.22 23.98
C VAL A 310 -5.02 -5.00 24.88
N GLU A 311 -5.29 -6.27 24.60
CA GLU A 311 -6.19 -7.09 25.42
C GLU A 311 -5.68 -7.28 26.85
N GLU A 312 -4.37 -7.45 27.03
CA GLU A 312 -3.69 -7.44 28.33
C GLU A 312 -3.84 -6.09 29.03
N SER A 313 -3.74 -4.99 28.29
CA SER A 313 -3.88 -3.64 28.85
C SER A 313 -5.34 -3.28 29.20
N VAL A 314 -6.30 -3.82 28.46
CA VAL A 314 -7.74 -3.75 28.70
C VAL A 314 -8.09 -4.50 29.98
N SER A 315 -7.79 -5.80 30.04
CA SER A 315 -8.07 -6.66 31.20
C SER A 315 -7.39 -6.19 32.49
N LYS A 316 -6.18 -5.63 32.41
CA LYS A 316 -5.46 -5.06 33.57
C LYS A 316 -5.78 -3.58 33.85
N ASN A 317 -6.67 -2.94 33.07
CA ASN A 317 -7.01 -1.51 33.13
C ASN A 317 -5.79 -0.58 33.23
N SER A 318 -4.75 -0.91 32.48
CA SER A 318 -3.47 -0.19 32.46
C SER A 318 -3.39 0.81 31.29
N ARG A 319 -2.41 1.72 31.33
CA ARG A 319 -2.04 2.52 30.15
C ARG A 319 -1.28 1.65 29.14
N LEU A 320 -1.31 2.03 27.87
CA LEU A 320 -0.47 1.42 26.83
C LEU A 320 0.00 2.46 25.83
N ALA A 321 1.23 2.32 25.36
CA ALA A 321 1.70 3.04 24.18
C ALA A 321 2.68 2.13 23.41
N ILE A 322 2.22 1.65 22.26
CA ILE A 322 3.03 0.88 21.31
C ILE A 322 3.54 1.83 20.24
N LEU A 323 4.85 1.89 20.07
CA LEU A 323 5.52 2.54 18.96
C LEU A 323 6.01 1.47 17.98
N VAL A 324 5.41 1.44 16.80
CA VAL A 324 5.82 0.56 15.70
C VAL A 324 6.59 1.40 14.68
N CYS A 325 7.82 0.98 14.41
CA CYS A 325 8.75 1.68 13.55
C CYS A 325 9.28 0.77 12.44
N THR A 326 9.17 1.24 11.21
CA THR A 326 9.68 0.56 10.01
C THR A 326 10.79 1.37 9.34
N GLN A 327 11.42 0.80 8.31
CA GLN A 327 12.32 1.57 7.44
C GLN A 327 11.52 2.39 6.41
N GLN A 328 10.55 1.76 5.73
CA GLN A 328 9.76 2.41 4.67
C GLN A 328 8.33 2.75 5.13
N GLN A 329 7.75 3.81 4.56
CA GLN A 329 6.36 4.21 4.82
C GLN A 329 5.37 3.12 4.40
N THR A 330 5.58 2.51 3.23
CA THR A 330 4.84 1.35 2.71
C THR A 330 4.77 0.19 3.71
N SER A 331 5.88 -0.13 4.38
CA SER A 331 5.92 -1.17 5.42
C SER A 331 5.09 -0.79 6.66
N ALA A 332 5.06 0.50 7.03
CA ALA A 332 4.21 1.01 8.11
C ALA A 332 2.72 0.97 7.74
N ASP A 333 2.38 1.24 6.48
CA ASP A 333 1.00 1.11 5.97
C ASP A 333 0.56 -0.37 5.92
N ALA A 334 1.45 -1.27 5.47
CA ALA A 334 1.20 -2.72 5.47
C ALA A 334 1.02 -3.29 6.89
N PHE A 335 1.84 -2.86 7.85
CA PHE A 335 1.64 -3.21 9.27
C PHE A 335 0.27 -2.74 9.76
N LEU A 336 -0.09 -1.48 9.49
CA LEU A 336 -1.34 -0.90 9.98
C LEU A 336 -2.58 -1.61 9.41
N ALA A 337 -2.59 -1.90 8.11
CA ALA A 337 -3.67 -2.67 7.49
C ALA A 337 -3.78 -4.08 8.10
N MET A 338 -2.65 -4.73 8.37
CA MET A 338 -2.60 -6.06 8.99
C MET A 338 -3.11 -6.05 10.44
N TYR A 339 -2.75 -5.02 11.21
CA TYR A 339 -3.27 -4.82 12.57
C TYR A 339 -4.78 -4.57 12.57
N ILE A 340 -5.27 -3.68 11.71
CA ILE A 340 -6.71 -3.38 11.60
C ILE A 340 -7.51 -4.63 11.25
N ASN A 341 -7.02 -5.45 10.32
CA ASN A 341 -7.69 -6.69 9.91
C ASN A 341 -7.70 -7.78 11.01
N LEU A 342 -6.86 -7.68 12.04
CA LEU A 342 -6.92 -8.53 13.24
C LEU A 342 -7.91 -7.99 14.29
N THR A 343 -8.21 -6.68 14.27
CA THR A 343 -9.10 -6.04 15.26
C THR A 343 -10.55 -5.99 14.77
N SER A 344 -11.46 -6.67 15.46
CA SER A 344 -12.89 -6.31 15.43
C SER A 344 -13.07 -4.97 16.15
N MET A 345 -12.97 -3.85 15.41
CA MET A 345 -12.65 -2.53 15.95
C MET A 345 -13.53 -2.05 17.13
N LYS A 346 -13.03 -2.25 18.34
CA LYS A 346 -13.52 -1.60 19.57
C LYS A 346 -12.79 -0.26 19.79
N GLU A 347 -13.47 0.68 20.45
CA GLU A 347 -12.97 2.06 20.68
C GLU A 347 -11.82 2.17 21.70
N GLU A 348 -11.29 1.06 22.20
CA GLU A 348 -10.42 0.99 23.39
C GLU A 348 -8.95 1.36 23.15
N ILE A 349 -8.57 1.71 21.90
CA ILE A 349 -7.23 2.19 21.53
C ILE A 349 -7.27 3.33 20.49
N THR A 350 -6.48 4.38 20.74
CA THR A 350 -6.25 5.46 19.78
C THR A 350 -5.09 5.12 18.84
N ILE A 351 -5.33 5.12 17.54
CA ILE A 351 -4.33 4.76 16.51
C ILE A 351 -3.86 6.02 15.76
N PHE A 352 -2.54 6.18 15.64
CA PHE A 352 -1.88 7.28 14.93
C PHE A 352 -0.90 6.76 13.87
N ARG A 353 -1.17 7.05 12.60
CA ARG A 353 -0.27 6.78 11.47
C ARG A 353 0.48 8.06 11.13
N LEU A 354 1.77 8.13 11.47
CA LEU A 354 2.54 9.39 11.39
C LEU A 354 3.36 9.50 10.10
N GLN A 355 3.14 10.60 9.36
CA GLN A 355 3.87 10.92 8.12
C GLN A 355 4.65 12.26 8.26
N PRO A 356 5.86 12.37 7.65
CA PRO A 356 6.76 13.53 7.82
C PRO A 356 6.52 14.70 6.83
N LYS A 357 5.54 14.59 5.93
CA LYS A 357 5.06 15.65 5.03
C LYS A 357 3.51 15.65 5.06
N TYR A 358 2.88 16.54 4.30
CA TYR A 358 1.42 16.51 4.06
C TYR A 358 0.97 15.08 3.68
N PRO A 359 -0.15 14.59 4.23
CA PRO A 359 -0.56 13.21 4.03
C PRO A 359 -0.98 12.98 2.59
N THR A 360 -0.42 11.95 1.95
CA THR A 360 -0.79 11.56 0.56
C THR A 360 -2.12 10.81 0.49
N GLN A 361 -2.65 10.37 1.65
CA GLN A 361 -3.96 9.75 1.79
C GLN A 361 -4.63 10.21 3.10
N ASN A 362 -5.80 10.84 3.00
CA ASN A 362 -6.62 11.24 4.15
C ASN A 362 -7.42 10.05 4.70
N ASN A 363 -6.74 9.15 5.42
CA ASN A 363 -7.39 8.15 6.28
C ASN A 363 -7.51 8.71 7.71
N ARG A 364 -8.56 8.33 8.46
CA ARG A 364 -8.88 8.84 9.82
C ARG A 364 -7.73 8.70 10.84
N PHE A 365 -6.82 7.75 10.61
CA PHE A 365 -5.66 7.50 11.45
C PHE A 365 -4.43 8.36 11.09
N THR A 366 -4.38 8.91 9.87
CA THR A 366 -3.19 9.57 9.32
C THR A 366 -3.03 10.98 9.86
N LYS A 367 -1.86 11.29 10.46
CA LYS A 367 -1.55 12.63 10.98
C LYS A 367 -0.12 13.04 10.62
N THR A 368 0.08 14.34 10.39
CA THR A 368 1.43 14.92 10.30
C THR A 368 2.06 14.95 11.69
N VAL A 369 3.40 14.91 11.74
CA VAL A 369 4.19 15.04 12.99
C VAL A 369 3.74 16.25 13.81
N ASP A 370 3.51 17.42 13.19
CA ASP A 370 3.12 18.63 13.91
C ASP A 370 1.65 18.65 14.35
N SER A 371 0.77 17.92 13.66
CA SER A 371 -0.62 17.71 14.13
C SER A 371 -0.62 16.84 15.40
N PHE A 372 0.08 15.71 15.36
CA PHE A 372 0.28 14.83 16.52
C PHE A 372 0.92 15.55 17.71
N LYS A 373 1.96 16.36 17.48
CA LYS A 373 2.60 17.20 18.52
C LYS A 373 1.62 18.16 19.21
N LYS A 374 0.69 18.76 18.46
CA LYS A 374 -0.34 19.67 19.00
C LYS A 374 -1.41 18.90 19.77
N GLU A 375 -1.79 17.71 19.30
CA GLU A 375 -2.84 16.88 19.89
C GLU A 375 -2.39 16.24 21.22
N ILE A 376 -1.21 15.62 21.27
CA ILE A 376 -0.65 15.04 22.50
C ILE A 376 -0.47 16.11 23.58
N LYS A 377 0.01 17.32 23.22
CA LYS A 377 0.13 18.45 24.15
C LYS A 377 -1.20 18.96 24.71
N ARG A 378 -2.31 18.83 23.96
CA ARG A 378 -3.66 19.20 24.45
C ARG A 378 -4.29 18.13 25.33
N ASN A 379 -4.04 16.86 25.03
CA ASN A 379 -4.69 15.74 25.71
C ASN A 379 -4.10 15.41 27.10
N SER A 380 -3.02 16.08 27.51
CA SER A 380 -2.46 16.03 28.87
C SER A 380 -2.26 14.62 29.44
N PHE A 381 -1.72 13.71 28.60
CA PHE A 381 -1.26 12.36 28.94
C PHE A 381 -2.15 11.59 29.96
N ARG A 382 -3.45 11.42 29.66
CA ARG A 382 -4.38 10.78 30.61
C ARG A 382 -3.92 9.37 30.99
N SER A 383 -3.90 9.09 32.30
CA SER A 383 -3.24 7.93 32.92
C SER A 383 -3.77 6.53 32.55
N ARG A 384 -4.82 6.43 31.73
CA ARG A 384 -5.43 5.17 31.26
C ARG A 384 -5.59 5.08 29.73
N GLN A 385 -5.08 6.05 28.96
CA GLN A 385 -5.18 5.97 27.48
C GLN A 385 -4.28 4.87 26.91
N ARG A 386 -4.74 4.28 25.80
CA ARG A 386 -4.01 3.30 25.00
C ARG A 386 -3.72 3.88 23.62
N TYR A 387 -2.48 3.74 23.18
CA TYR A 387 -1.98 4.31 21.93
C TYR A 387 -1.26 3.28 21.08
N LEU A 388 -1.53 3.30 19.77
CA LEU A 388 -0.72 2.63 18.74
C LEU A 388 -0.20 3.70 17.77
N ILE A 389 1.12 3.90 17.75
CA ILE A 389 1.79 4.88 16.90
C ILE A 389 2.58 4.12 15.84
N VAL A 390 2.22 4.27 14.55
CA VAL A 390 2.84 3.56 13.43
C VAL A 390 3.56 4.55 12.52
N THR A 391 4.87 4.39 12.37
CA THR A 391 5.73 5.38 11.70
C THR A 391 7.03 4.77 11.17
N THR A 392 7.95 5.60 10.64
CA THR A 392 9.33 5.18 10.31
C THR A 392 10.31 5.67 11.36
N CYS A 393 11.43 4.98 11.54
CA CYS A 393 12.39 5.29 12.62
C CYS A 393 12.85 6.76 12.67
N LEU A 394 13.12 7.39 11.52
CA LEU A 394 13.53 8.79 11.47
C LEU A 394 12.38 9.78 11.72
N THR A 395 11.14 9.38 11.46
CA THR A 395 9.95 10.15 11.85
C THR A 395 9.66 9.99 13.35
N ALA A 396 9.95 8.82 13.93
CA ALA A 396 9.92 8.61 15.39
C ALA A 396 10.90 9.54 16.14
N LYS A 397 12.11 9.76 15.61
CA LYS A 397 13.04 10.74 16.19
C LYS A 397 12.44 12.15 16.29
N GLN A 398 11.62 12.57 15.33
CA GLN A 398 11.01 13.90 15.30
C GLN A 398 9.92 14.11 16.36
N ILE A 399 9.37 13.03 16.93
CA ILE A 399 8.41 13.10 18.07
C ILE A 399 9.07 12.82 19.42
N ALA A 400 10.26 12.21 19.46
CA ALA A 400 11.00 11.97 20.69
C ALA A 400 11.23 13.25 21.52
N ASP A 401 11.45 14.39 20.86
CA ASP A 401 11.68 15.69 21.51
C ASP A 401 10.41 16.30 22.16
N VAL A 402 9.25 15.63 22.10
CA VAL A 402 8.01 16.08 22.77
C VAL A 402 7.34 15.02 23.66
N LEU A 403 7.82 13.77 23.66
CA LEU A 403 7.27 12.67 24.44
C LEU A 403 8.16 12.40 25.66
N PRO A 404 7.63 12.35 26.89
CA PRO A 404 8.46 12.02 28.05
C PRO A 404 8.96 10.57 27.95
N SER A 405 10.14 10.29 28.49
CA SER A 405 10.84 9.00 28.34
C SER A 405 10.05 7.79 28.86
N TRP A 406 9.11 7.98 29.79
CA TRP A 406 8.21 6.93 30.27
C TRP A 406 7.01 6.67 29.35
N PHE A 407 6.72 7.53 28.37
CA PHE A 407 5.48 7.46 27.59
C PHE A 407 5.35 6.13 26.83
N ILE A 408 6.38 5.71 26.11
CA ILE A 408 6.35 4.48 25.30
C ILE A 408 6.54 3.23 26.15
N THR A 409 5.57 2.31 26.09
CA THR A 409 5.60 1.01 26.80
C THR A 409 6.21 -0.12 25.97
N HIS A 410 6.08 -0.04 24.65
CA HIS A 410 6.52 -1.06 23.70
C HIS A 410 7.13 -0.37 22.48
N ILE A 411 8.33 -0.79 22.06
CA ILE A 411 8.96 -0.39 20.80
C ILE A 411 9.15 -1.64 19.95
N PHE A 412 8.43 -1.70 18.82
CA PHE A 412 8.53 -2.78 17.85
C PHE A 412 9.18 -2.25 16.58
N LEU A 413 10.34 -2.80 16.22
CA LEU A 413 11.03 -2.50 14.96
C LEU A 413 10.74 -3.63 13.97
N ASP A 414 10.15 -3.31 12.81
CA ASP A 414 10.05 -4.24 11.67
C ASP A 414 11.02 -3.82 10.57
N GLU A 415 11.48 -4.78 9.76
CA GLU A 415 12.61 -4.62 8.82
C GLU A 415 13.92 -4.19 9.54
N GLY A 416 14.12 -4.60 10.80
CA GLY A 416 15.26 -4.21 11.63
C GLY A 416 16.63 -4.69 11.14
N ALA A 417 16.66 -5.65 10.20
CA ALA A 417 17.87 -6.08 9.50
C ALA A 417 18.23 -5.16 8.31
N GLN A 418 17.25 -4.44 7.77
CA GLN A 418 17.41 -3.55 6.63
C GLN A 418 17.87 -2.14 7.08
N MET A 419 17.66 -1.80 8.36
CA MET A 419 18.03 -0.53 8.98
C MET A 419 19.52 -0.43 9.30
N ARG A 420 20.09 0.76 9.13
CA ARG A 420 21.38 1.13 9.74
C ARG A 420 21.21 1.16 11.27
N GLU A 421 22.21 0.76 12.06
CA GLU A 421 22.11 0.83 13.53
C GLU A 421 21.75 2.25 14.05
N PRO A 422 22.33 3.37 13.54
CA PRO A 422 21.88 4.72 13.87
C PRO A 422 20.43 5.07 13.52
N GLU A 423 19.79 4.35 12.60
CA GLU A 423 18.35 4.47 12.31
C GLU A 423 17.53 3.65 13.30
N ALA A 424 17.93 2.39 13.55
CA ALA A 424 17.23 1.48 14.46
C ALA A 424 17.18 1.99 15.91
N VAL A 425 18.20 2.71 16.38
CA VAL A 425 18.21 3.31 17.73
C VAL A 425 17.45 4.64 17.84
N ALA A 426 17.02 5.25 16.73
CA ALA A 426 16.29 6.51 16.73
C ALA A 426 14.99 6.49 17.56
N PRO A 427 14.12 5.45 17.50
CA PRO A 427 13.02 5.29 18.45
C PRO A 427 13.46 4.92 19.88
N LEU A 428 14.63 4.28 20.06
CA LEU A 428 15.13 3.89 21.39
C LEU A 428 15.54 5.09 22.27
N CYS A 429 15.63 6.30 21.71
CA CYS A 429 15.70 7.54 22.49
C CYS A 429 14.47 7.77 23.39
N MET A 430 13.34 7.11 23.10
CA MET A 430 12.13 7.11 23.93
C MET A 430 11.99 5.85 24.81
N ALA A 431 13.03 5.01 24.90
CA ALA A 431 13.00 3.81 25.74
C ALA A 431 13.33 4.13 27.21
N SER A 432 12.50 3.60 28.11
CA SER A 432 12.77 3.55 29.56
C SER A 432 13.15 2.14 30.00
N LYS A 433 13.48 1.97 31.28
CA LYS A 433 13.61 0.65 31.93
C LYS A 433 12.30 -0.17 31.86
N ASP A 434 11.15 0.47 31.71
CA ASP A 434 9.83 -0.16 31.71
C ASP A 434 9.28 -0.34 30.27
N THR A 435 10.11 -0.07 29.24
CA THR A 435 9.74 -0.17 27.83
C THR A 435 10.23 -1.48 27.22
N LYS A 436 9.32 -2.38 26.81
CA LYS A 436 9.67 -3.61 26.09
C LYS A 436 10.17 -3.28 24.68
N ILE A 437 11.23 -3.94 24.22
CA ILE A 437 11.83 -3.73 22.89
C ILE A 437 11.77 -5.05 22.12
N VAL A 438 11.29 -5.03 20.88
CA VAL A 438 11.27 -6.16 19.95
C VAL A 438 11.83 -5.70 18.60
N ILE A 439 12.70 -6.50 17.99
CA ILE A 439 13.32 -6.22 16.70
C ILE A 439 13.11 -7.44 15.79
N ALA A 440 12.36 -7.26 14.70
CA ALA A 440 12.07 -8.29 13.71
C ALA A 440 12.83 -8.01 12.40
N GLY A 441 13.33 -9.06 11.75
CA GLY A 441 14.01 -8.89 10.45
C GLY A 441 14.59 -10.18 9.87
N ASP A 442 15.29 -10.02 8.75
CA ASP A 442 15.95 -11.09 7.99
C ASP A 442 17.39 -10.70 7.68
N LYS A 443 18.36 -11.31 8.39
CA LYS A 443 19.79 -11.01 8.24
C LYS A 443 20.46 -11.60 6.99
N PHE A 444 19.69 -12.28 6.15
CA PHE A 444 20.18 -12.86 4.89
C PHE A 444 19.66 -12.14 3.64
N GLN A 445 18.79 -11.15 3.81
CA GLN A 445 18.47 -10.16 2.78
C GLN A 445 19.45 -8.98 2.79
N VAL A 446 19.32 -8.08 1.82
CA VAL A 446 20.11 -6.83 1.74
C VAL A 446 19.88 -6.01 3.01
N GLY A 447 20.94 -5.85 3.78
CA GLY A 447 21.03 -4.96 4.94
C GLY A 447 21.59 -3.58 4.56
N PRO A 448 21.99 -2.76 5.54
CA PRO A 448 22.44 -1.38 5.31
C PRO A 448 23.73 -1.25 4.47
N ALA A 449 24.53 -2.32 4.33
CA ALA A 449 25.79 -2.34 3.59
C ALA A 449 25.73 -1.78 2.16
N ILE A 450 24.61 -1.94 1.44
CA ILE A 450 24.44 -1.42 0.07
C ILE A 450 24.34 0.11 0.01
N LEU A 451 24.02 0.75 1.14
CA LEU A 451 23.82 2.19 1.28
C LEU A 451 25.04 2.90 1.88
N VAL A 452 25.98 2.17 2.50
CA VAL A 452 27.10 2.74 3.28
C VAL A 452 28.33 2.94 2.41
N LEU A 453 28.94 4.13 2.49
CA LEU A 453 30.15 4.49 1.75
C LEU A 453 31.37 4.67 2.66
N GLY A 454 32.56 4.50 2.06
CA GLY A 454 33.85 4.51 2.75
C GLY A 454 34.23 3.15 3.34
N GLU A 455 35.52 2.83 3.35
CA GLU A 455 36.02 1.55 3.87
C GLU A 455 35.89 1.45 5.40
N GLU A 456 36.23 2.49 6.17
CA GLU A 456 36.14 2.44 7.63
C GLU A 456 34.70 2.27 8.14
N PRO A 457 33.69 3.02 7.63
CA PRO A 457 32.29 2.80 7.98
C PRO A 457 31.83 1.36 7.68
N GLN A 458 32.24 0.79 6.54
CA GLN A 458 31.91 -0.58 6.18
C GLN A 458 32.62 -1.62 7.05
N LYS A 459 33.90 -1.42 7.35
CA LYS A 459 34.74 -2.36 8.11
C LYS A 459 34.41 -2.38 9.61
N TYR A 460 34.06 -1.23 10.18
CA TYR A 460 33.89 -1.07 11.62
C TYR A 460 32.42 -0.98 12.08
N GLY A 461 31.49 -1.46 11.25
CA GLY A 461 30.14 -1.87 11.68
C GLY A 461 28.99 -0.92 11.35
N LEU A 462 29.17 0.10 10.51
CA LEU A 462 28.04 0.91 10.02
C LEU A 462 27.24 0.20 8.91
N SER A 463 27.89 -0.75 8.23
CA SER A 463 27.34 -1.70 7.24
C SER A 463 26.50 -2.83 7.84
N VAL A 464 26.55 -3.01 9.15
CA VAL A 464 25.89 -4.08 9.91
C VAL A 464 24.63 -3.50 10.57
N SER A 465 23.52 -4.23 10.54
CA SER A 465 22.30 -3.79 11.23
C SER A 465 22.35 -4.04 12.75
N LEU A 466 21.51 -3.32 13.49
CA LEU A 466 21.34 -3.57 14.93
C LEU A 466 20.84 -5.00 15.19
N LEU A 467 20.01 -5.56 14.29
CA LEU A 467 19.54 -6.94 14.40
C LEU A 467 20.67 -7.95 14.18
N GLU A 468 21.50 -7.79 13.15
CA GLU A 468 22.66 -8.66 12.92
C GLU A 468 23.59 -8.67 14.13
N ARG A 469 24.00 -7.48 14.60
CA ARG A 469 24.93 -7.33 15.72
C ARG A 469 24.39 -7.93 17.02
N LEU A 470 23.09 -7.82 17.27
CA LEU A 470 22.47 -8.45 18.44
C LEU A 470 22.26 -9.96 18.23
N TYR A 471 21.89 -10.41 17.04
CA TYR A 471 21.69 -11.83 16.76
C TYR A 471 22.97 -12.62 16.97
N ASP A 472 24.09 -12.15 16.41
CA ASP A 472 25.37 -12.85 16.51
C ASP A 472 25.89 -12.84 17.96
N LEU A 473 25.76 -11.72 18.67
CA LEU A 473 26.01 -11.64 20.13
C LEU A 473 25.12 -12.61 20.93
N TYR A 474 23.89 -12.88 20.51
CA TYR A 474 22.99 -13.81 21.22
C TYR A 474 23.36 -15.28 20.92
N GLN A 475 24.03 -15.57 19.80
CA GLN A 475 24.65 -16.89 19.57
C GLN A 475 25.91 -17.05 20.44
N ASP A 476 26.77 -16.04 20.51
CA ASP A 476 27.99 -16.05 21.35
C ASP A 476 27.66 -16.23 22.85
N LEU A 477 26.52 -15.69 23.30
CA LEU A 477 26.01 -15.85 24.67
C LEU A 477 25.27 -17.18 24.92
N GLY A 478 24.94 -17.95 23.87
CA GLY A 478 24.34 -19.27 23.99
C GLY A 478 23.02 -19.32 24.78
N ASP A 479 22.87 -20.35 25.61
CA ASP A 479 21.58 -20.72 26.23
C ASP A 479 20.96 -19.66 27.17
N VAL A 480 21.70 -18.64 27.64
CA VAL A 480 21.10 -17.53 28.41
C VAL A 480 20.39 -16.51 27.51
N ALA A 481 20.83 -16.34 26.26
CA ALA A 481 20.26 -15.37 25.31
C ALA A 481 19.30 -16.02 24.30
N LYS A 482 19.50 -17.30 23.99
CA LYS A 482 18.65 -18.13 23.13
C LYS A 482 17.13 -18.01 23.39
N PRO A 483 16.61 -17.95 24.64
CA PRO A 483 15.17 -17.77 24.87
C PRO A 483 14.60 -16.43 24.39
N TYR A 484 15.44 -15.41 24.17
CA TYR A 484 15.05 -14.09 23.65
C TYR A 484 15.10 -14.02 22.11
N CYS A 485 15.52 -15.09 21.42
CA CYS A 485 15.59 -15.16 19.96
C CYS A 485 14.58 -16.18 19.43
N ALA A 486 13.51 -15.69 18.82
CA ALA A 486 12.52 -16.52 18.14
C ALA A 486 12.86 -16.64 16.65
N HIS A 487 12.78 -17.86 16.12
CA HIS A 487 13.06 -18.18 14.71
C HIS A 487 11.79 -18.60 13.99
N LEU A 488 11.39 -17.86 12.96
CA LEU A 488 10.28 -18.23 12.08
C LEU A 488 10.80 -19.07 10.89
N SER A 489 10.03 -20.10 10.54
CA SER A 489 10.41 -21.17 9.59
C SER A 489 9.36 -21.45 8.51
N THR A 490 8.10 -21.08 8.71
CA THR A 490 7.00 -21.40 7.79
C THR A 490 6.76 -20.25 6.80
N ASN A 491 6.97 -20.46 5.50
CA ASN A 491 6.80 -19.46 4.45
C ASN A 491 5.38 -19.46 3.85
N PHE A 492 4.74 -18.29 3.77
CA PHE A 492 3.38 -18.11 3.24
C PHE A 492 3.31 -17.26 1.96
N ARG A 493 4.46 -16.88 1.38
CA ARG A 493 4.54 -15.94 0.24
C ARG A 493 4.80 -16.61 -1.10
N CYS A 494 5.73 -17.57 -1.13
CA CYS A 494 6.39 -18.05 -2.34
C CYS A 494 6.19 -19.55 -2.58
N HIS A 495 6.31 -19.98 -3.84
CA HIS A 495 6.32 -21.40 -4.22
C HIS A 495 7.49 -22.18 -3.56
N SER A 496 7.26 -23.44 -3.20
CA SER A 496 8.26 -24.37 -2.64
C SER A 496 9.62 -24.35 -3.35
N ALA A 497 9.67 -24.31 -4.69
CA ALA A 497 10.92 -24.22 -5.46
C ALA A 497 11.75 -22.95 -5.16
N ILE A 498 11.10 -21.79 -5.07
CA ILE A 498 11.74 -20.50 -4.74
C ILE A 498 12.23 -20.54 -3.28
N VAL A 499 11.43 -21.14 -2.38
CA VAL A 499 11.78 -21.34 -0.97
C VAL A 499 12.99 -22.28 -0.81
N ASN A 500 13.03 -23.38 -1.56
CA ASN A 500 14.12 -24.34 -1.51
C ASN A 500 15.44 -23.75 -2.03
N LEU A 501 15.43 -23.06 -3.18
CA LEU A 501 16.63 -22.39 -3.70
C LEU A 501 17.16 -21.36 -2.69
N ALA A 502 16.27 -20.53 -2.12
CA ALA A 502 16.66 -19.55 -1.11
C ALA A 502 17.24 -20.23 0.15
N ARG A 503 16.66 -21.36 0.58
CA ARG A 503 17.18 -22.19 1.68
C ARG A 503 18.59 -22.70 1.40
N GLN A 504 18.82 -23.30 0.23
CA GLN A 504 20.13 -23.84 -0.17
C GLN A 504 21.23 -22.76 -0.21
N VAL A 505 20.92 -21.55 -0.70
CA VAL A 505 21.88 -20.43 -0.81
C VAL A 505 22.16 -19.72 0.53
N ALA A 506 21.18 -19.62 1.43
CA ALA A 506 21.29 -18.73 2.60
C ALA A 506 20.80 -19.26 3.95
N TYR A 507 19.76 -20.09 4.01
CA TYR A 507 19.10 -20.44 5.27
C TYR A 507 19.37 -21.90 5.65
N LYS A 508 20.36 -22.13 6.53
CA LYS A 508 20.71 -23.49 7.01
C LYS A 508 19.67 -24.13 7.96
N SER A 509 18.61 -23.41 8.32
CA SER A 509 17.47 -23.90 9.10
C SER A 509 16.42 -24.59 8.22
N PRO A 510 15.62 -25.54 8.74
CA PRO A 510 14.43 -26.01 8.03
C PRO A 510 13.49 -24.84 7.71
N LEU A 511 12.89 -24.87 6.52
CA LEU A 511 12.09 -23.80 5.94
C LEU A 511 10.84 -24.46 5.31
N ALA A 512 9.72 -24.45 6.02
CA ALA A 512 8.50 -25.11 5.58
C ALA A 512 7.72 -24.25 4.57
N CYS A 513 6.96 -24.87 3.67
CA CYS A 513 6.05 -24.18 2.77
C CYS A 513 4.62 -24.26 3.32
N GLY A 514 4.08 -23.15 3.86
CA GLY A 514 2.70 -23.05 4.35
C GLY A 514 1.69 -22.60 3.29
N VAL A 515 2.08 -22.64 2.02
CA VAL A 515 1.27 -22.22 0.87
C VAL A 515 0.44 -23.40 0.36
N ARG A 516 -0.85 -23.18 0.10
CA ARG A 516 -1.72 -24.14 -0.60
C ARG A 516 -1.79 -23.81 -2.09
N ASP A 517 -1.41 -24.77 -2.93
CA ASP A 517 -1.63 -25.01 -4.38
C ASP A 517 -1.77 -23.83 -5.38
N HIS A 518 -2.50 -22.76 -5.09
CA HIS A 518 -2.84 -21.67 -6.01
C HIS A 518 -1.72 -20.67 -6.30
N ILE A 519 -0.45 -21.01 -6.01
CA ILE A 519 0.71 -20.15 -6.31
C ILE A 519 1.43 -20.55 -7.61
N ALA A 520 1.31 -21.79 -8.09
CA ALA A 520 1.88 -22.21 -9.36
C ALA A 520 1.37 -21.37 -10.57
N HIS A 521 2.09 -21.44 -11.69
CA HIS A 521 1.60 -20.99 -13.00
C HIS A 521 1.29 -22.23 -13.84
N PRO A 522 0.03 -22.46 -14.27
CA PRO A 522 -0.40 -23.75 -14.81
C PRO A 522 0.23 -24.13 -16.17
N ILE A 523 0.90 -23.18 -16.82
CA ILE A 523 1.59 -23.36 -18.11
C ILE A 523 3.12 -23.19 -17.96
N ALA A 524 3.64 -22.96 -16.74
CA ALA A 524 5.07 -23.01 -16.48
C ALA A 524 5.39 -24.40 -15.90
N PRO A 525 6.23 -25.23 -16.55
CA PRO A 525 6.54 -26.57 -16.05
C PRO A 525 7.33 -26.54 -14.73
N PHE A 526 8.03 -25.44 -14.42
CA PHE A 526 8.69 -25.21 -13.13
C PHE A 526 8.69 -23.70 -12.77
N PRO A 527 8.71 -23.32 -11.47
CA PRO A 527 8.70 -21.90 -11.06
C PRO A 527 10.00 -21.13 -11.31
N LEU A 528 11.09 -21.82 -11.67
CA LEU A 528 12.37 -21.23 -12.06
C LEU A 528 12.64 -21.58 -13.52
N SER A 529 13.12 -20.62 -14.31
CA SER A 529 13.53 -20.84 -15.71
C SER A 529 14.71 -19.94 -16.07
N PHE A 530 15.57 -20.42 -16.96
CA PHE A 530 16.72 -19.68 -17.48
C PHE A 530 16.74 -19.68 -19.01
N VAL A 531 16.88 -18.50 -19.61
CA VAL A 531 16.96 -18.32 -21.07
C VAL A 531 18.37 -17.84 -21.45
N CYS A 532 19.13 -18.71 -22.09
CA CYS A 532 20.45 -18.42 -22.61
C CYS A 532 20.36 -17.49 -23.83
N THR A 533 20.98 -16.31 -23.74
CA THR A 533 21.08 -15.37 -24.88
C THR A 533 22.25 -15.68 -25.81
N SER A 534 23.27 -16.34 -25.27
CA SER A 534 24.45 -16.87 -25.95
C SER A 534 24.99 -18.04 -25.12
N LEU A 535 25.64 -19.00 -25.76
CA LEU A 535 26.39 -20.09 -25.13
C LEU A 535 27.89 -20.00 -25.43
N ASP A 536 28.34 -18.83 -25.90
CA ASP A 536 29.73 -18.55 -26.23
C ASP A 536 30.52 -18.31 -24.94
N HIS A 537 31.62 -19.04 -24.78
CA HIS A 537 32.47 -18.96 -23.59
C HIS A 537 33.45 -17.77 -23.63
N ASP A 538 33.79 -17.29 -24.85
CA ASP A 538 34.96 -16.43 -25.06
C ASP A 538 34.58 -14.94 -25.29
N VAL A 539 33.32 -14.58 -25.05
CA VAL A 539 32.81 -13.21 -25.15
C VAL A 539 33.36 -12.35 -24.01
N LYS A 540 34.24 -11.41 -24.36
CA LYS A 540 34.73 -10.39 -23.41
C LYS A 540 33.68 -9.29 -23.27
N GLU A 541 33.20 -9.05 -22.06
CA GLU A 541 32.23 -7.99 -21.79
C GLU A 541 32.81 -6.59 -22.11
N THR A 542 31.99 -5.76 -22.75
CA THR A 542 32.37 -4.42 -23.22
C THR A 542 32.21 -3.38 -22.12
N LYS A 543 32.86 -2.21 -22.29
CA LYS A 543 32.94 -1.16 -21.25
C LYS A 543 31.57 -0.67 -20.74
N ASP A 544 30.55 -0.71 -21.59
CA ASP A 544 29.21 -0.22 -21.29
C ASP A 544 28.21 -1.38 -21.39
N SER A 545 27.91 -1.97 -20.24
CA SER A 545 27.10 -3.19 -20.05
C SER A 545 25.62 -2.98 -20.38
N ILE A 546 25.31 -2.85 -21.67
CA ILE A 546 23.95 -2.83 -22.22
C ILE A 546 23.85 -3.99 -23.22
N CYS A 547 23.28 -5.11 -22.78
CA CYS A 547 22.96 -6.25 -23.63
C CYS A 547 21.48 -6.15 -24.05
N GLU A 548 21.20 -5.53 -25.21
CA GLU A 548 19.82 -5.42 -25.71
C GLU A 548 19.15 -6.78 -25.90
N ILE A 549 19.91 -7.83 -26.22
CA ILE A 549 19.38 -9.18 -26.44
C ILE A 549 18.76 -9.73 -25.15
N GLU A 550 19.36 -9.47 -23.99
CA GLU A 550 18.77 -9.81 -22.67
C GLU A 550 17.48 -9.04 -22.39
N VAL A 551 17.45 -7.73 -22.70
CA VAL A 551 16.23 -6.92 -22.54
C VAL A 551 15.10 -7.50 -23.40
N LYS A 552 15.38 -7.76 -24.69
CA LYS A 552 14.40 -8.26 -25.66
C LYS A 552 13.89 -9.64 -25.27
N ALA A 553 14.79 -10.54 -24.88
CA ALA A 553 14.45 -11.87 -24.39
C ALA A 553 13.59 -11.83 -23.11
N ALA A 554 13.99 -11.07 -22.09
CA ALA A 554 13.23 -10.94 -20.85
C ALA A 554 11.84 -10.31 -21.06
N LEU A 555 11.71 -9.34 -21.99
CA LEU A 555 10.42 -8.72 -22.32
C LEU A 555 9.54 -9.64 -23.20
N LYS A 556 10.13 -10.50 -24.05
CA LYS A 556 9.42 -11.55 -24.78
C LYS A 556 8.80 -12.58 -23.83
N GLU A 557 9.56 -13.04 -22.84
CA GLU A 557 9.04 -13.93 -21.79
C GLU A 557 7.94 -13.25 -20.97
N ALA A 558 8.14 -11.99 -20.56
CA ALA A 558 7.09 -11.22 -19.90
C ALA A 558 5.83 -11.11 -20.77
N SER A 559 5.97 -10.90 -22.08
CA SER A 559 4.85 -10.88 -23.04
C SER A 559 4.10 -12.22 -23.11
N TYR A 560 4.83 -13.34 -23.14
CA TYR A 560 4.26 -14.68 -23.16
C TYR A 560 3.40 -14.95 -21.93
N PHE A 561 3.92 -14.65 -20.73
CA PHE A 561 3.17 -14.82 -19.47
C PHE A 561 2.04 -13.80 -19.29
N ILE A 562 2.12 -12.59 -19.85
CA ILE A 562 0.98 -11.66 -19.92
C ILE A 562 -0.12 -12.24 -20.81
N MET A 563 0.21 -12.75 -22.00
CA MET A 563 -0.77 -13.31 -22.93
C MET A 563 -1.47 -14.53 -22.34
N LYS A 564 -0.72 -15.40 -21.64
CA LYS A 564 -1.20 -16.63 -20.98
C LYS A 564 -1.56 -16.47 -19.50
N TRP A 565 -1.89 -15.25 -19.05
CA TRP A 565 -2.19 -14.97 -17.64
C TRP A 565 -3.28 -15.90 -17.06
N PRO A 566 -3.01 -16.66 -15.98
CA PRO A 566 -3.88 -17.73 -15.50
C PRO A 566 -4.88 -17.20 -14.47
N VAL A 567 -6.04 -16.74 -14.94
CA VAL A 567 -7.05 -16.07 -14.09
C VAL A 567 -7.45 -16.92 -12.88
N ASP A 568 -7.61 -18.23 -13.05
CA ASP A 568 -8.06 -19.17 -12.01
C ASP A 568 -7.05 -19.39 -10.86
N HIS A 569 -5.81 -18.89 -10.97
CA HIS A 569 -4.76 -19.04 -9.96
C HIS A 569 -4.11 -17.72 -9.56
N TRP A 570 -4.02 -16.76 -10.49
CA TRP A 570 -3.35 -15.48 -10.29
C TRP A 570 -4.35 -14.32 -10.10
N GLY A 571 -5.65 -14.56 -10.28
CA GLY A 571 -6.70 -13.55 -10.24
C GLY A 571 -6.80 -12.77 -11.55
N GLU A 572 -7.50 -11.63 -11.53
CA GLU A 572 -7.59 -10.73 -12.68
C GLU A 572 -6.21 -10.24 -13.17
N ARG A 573 -6.10 -9.85 -14.44
CA ARG A 573 -4.82 -9.55 -15.09
C ARG A 573 -4.22 -8.22 -14.63
N ASP A 574 -3.49 -8.27 -13.52
CA ASP A 574 -2.70 -7.15 -13.02
C ASP A 574 -1.22 -7.26 -13.42
N ILE A 575 -0.86 -6.51 -14.47
CA ILE A 575 0.50 -6.45 -15.01
C ILE A 575 1.47 -5.72 -14.04
N SER A 576 0.98 -4.92 -13.09
CA SER A 576 1.82 -4.24 -12.09
C SER A 576 2.47 -5.24 -11.11
N LYS A 577 1.87 -6.42 -10.96
CA LYS A 577 2.41 -7.59 -10.24
C LYS A 577 3.48 -8.34 -11.05
N MET A 578 3.92 -7.85 -12.22
CA MET A 578 5.09 -8.37 -12.95
C MET A 578 6.22 -7.33 -12.97
N CYS A 579 7.47 -7.78 -12.81
CA CYS A 579 8.64 -6.89 -12.85
C CYS A 579 9.78 -7.43 -13.73
N PHE A 580 10.28 -6.58 -14.63
CA PHE A 580 11.62 -6.68 -15.21
C PHE A 580 12.63 -6.11 -14.21
N LEU A 581 13.73 -6.84 -13.98
CA LEU A 581 14.79 -6.51 -13.04
C LEU A 581 16.15 -6.59 -13.75
N SER A 582 17.05 -5.68 -13.42
CA SER A 582 18.45 -5.71 -13.87
C SER A 582 19.39 -5.07 -12.84
N PRO A 583 20.62 -5.56 -12.65
CA PRO A 583 21.64 -4.87 -11.84
C PRO A 583 22.09 -3.55 -12.48
N CYS A 584 22.19 -3.50 -13.82
CA CYS A 584 22.55 -2.30 -14.57
C CYS A 584 21.32 -1.37 -14.77
N ARG A 585 21.50 -0.05 -14.63
CA ARG A 585 20.47 0.94 -14.97
C ARG A 585 20.28 1.19 -16.47
N GLY A 586 21.34 1.07 -17.28
CA GLY A 586 21.26 1.20 -18.74
C GLY A 586 20.27 0.20 -19.33
N GLN A 587 20.40 -1.07 -18.95
CA GLN A 587 19.42 -2.15 -19.18
C GLN A 587 17.98 -1.74 -18.83
N VAL A 588 17.75 -1.15 -17.65
CA VAL A 588 16.40 -0.70 -17.21
C VAL A 588 15.88 0.46 -18.06
N THR A 589 16.73 1.37 -18.51
CA THR A 589 16.36 2.46 -19.44
C THR A 589 16.00 1.90 -20.82
N VAL A 590 16.80 0.98 -21.38
CA VAL A 590 16.49 0.29 -22.64
C VAL A 590 15.18 -0.49 -22.54
N ALA A 591 14.94 -1.19 -21.42
CA ALA A 591 13.68 -1.89 -21.17
C ALA A 591 12.44 -0.98 -21.08
N ARG A 592 12.63 0.33 -20.81
CA ARG A 592 11.55 1.35 -20.87
C ARG A 592 11.38 1.93 -22.27
N GLY A 593 12.46 2.01 -23.06
CA GLY A 593 12.45 2.50 -24.44
C GLY A 593 12.04 1.47 -25.51
N ALA A 594 12.08 0.17 -25.18
CA ALA A 594 11.83 -0.93 -26.11
C ALA A 594 10.45 -0.86 -26.78
N LYS A 595 10.43 -0.83 -28.13
CA LYS A 595 9.24 -0.79 -28.99
C LYS A 595 9.31 -1.85 -30.09
N GLU A 596 9.32 -3.13 -29.70
CA GLU A 596 9.30 -4.22 -30.67
C GLU A 596 7.88 -4.53 -31.16
N ARG A 597 7.73 -4.78 -32.47
CA ARG A 597 6.44 -5.05 -33.12
C ARG A 597 5.77 -6.35 -32.67
N ASN A 598 6.54 -7.28 -32.07
CA ASN A 598 6.11 -8.64 -31.73
C ASN A 598 5.82 -8.82 -30.23
N LEU A 599 5.93 -7.76 -29.42
CA LEU A 599 5.61 -7.78 -27.99
C LEU A 599 4.16 -7.31 -27.77
N SER A 600 3.49 -7.87 -26.76
CA SER A 600 2.18 -7.41 -26.33
C SER A 600 2.25 -5.92 -25.92
N PRO A 601 1.34 -5.05 -26.39
CA PRO A 601 1.29 -3.65 -25.96
C PRO A 601 1.17 -3.45 -24.44
N GLN A 602 0.72 -4.49 -23.71
CA GLN A 602 0.64 -4.52 -22.26
C GLN A 602 2.02 -4.59 -21.56
N VAL A 603 3.09 -5.01 -22.25
CA VAL A 603 4.46 -5.09 -21.69
C VAL A 603 4.97 -3.73 -21.19
N LYS A 604 4.46 -2.61 -21.72
CA LYS A 604 4.79 -1.26 -21.23
C LYS A 604 4.50 -1.09 -19.72
N HIS A 605 3.44 -1.71 -19.20
CA HIS A 605 3.00 -1.61 -17.80
C HIS A 605 3.79 -2.49 -16.80
N VAL A 606 4.56 -3.48 -17.28
CA VAL A 606 5.45 -4.30 -16.44
C VAL A 606 6.40 -3.37 -15.69
N ARG A 607 6.55 -3.53 -14.37
CA ARG A 607 7.44 -2.64 -13.59
C ARG A 607 8.91 -2.90 -13.96
N LYS A 608 9.73 -1.86 -14.02
CA LYS A 608 11.10 -1.91 -14.58
C LYS A 608 12.06 -1.25 -13.59
N LEU A 609 12.76 -2.08 -12.81
CA LEU A 609 13.53 -1.67 -11.62
C LEU A 609 15.00 -2.09 -11.71
N ALA A 610 15.88 -1.32 -11.06
CA ALA A 610 17.22 -1.82 -10.73
C ALA A 610 17.18 -2.75 -9.50
N THR A 611 18.11 -3.70 -9.37
CA THR A 611 18.15 -4.70 -8.27
C THR A 611 17.95 -4.09 -6.88
N TYR A 612 18.75 -3.08 -6.54
CA TYR A 612 18.70 -2.39 -5.25
C TYR A 612 17.42 -1.56 -5.01
N GLN A 613 16.50 -1.48 -5.97
CA GLN A 613 15.20 -0.81 -5.81
C GLN A 613 14.06 -1.78 -5.48
N ILE A 614 14.29 -3.11 -5.51
CA ILE A 614 13.23 -4.12 -5.30
C ILE A 614 12.85 -4.32 -3.82
N GLN A 615 13.66 -3.82 -2.90
CA GLN A 615 13.45 -3.92 -1.46
C GLN A 615 12.15 -3.20 -1.03
N GLY A 616 11.35 -3.87 -0.18
CA GLY A 616 10.03 -3.38 0.24
C GLY A 616 8.90 -3.64 -0.76
N GLN A 617 9.18 -4.28 -1.90
CA GLN A 617 8.18 -4.62 -2.93
C GLN A 617 7.90 -6.14 -2.98
N GLU A 618 6.82 -6.52 -3.68
CA GLU A 618 6.44 -7.91 -3.97
C GLU A 618 5.82 -8.00 -5.37
N PHE A 619 6.02 -9.14 -6.05
CA PHE A 619 5.57 -9.40 -7.42
C PHE A 619 5.08 -10.85 -7.56
N ARG A 620 4.16 -11.11 -8.49
CA ARG A 620 3.74 -12.47 -8.87
C ARG A 620 4.83 -13.15 -9.70
N ALA A 621 5.43 -12.43 -10.65
CA ALA A 621 6.50 -12.92 -11.53
C ALA A 621 7.65 -11.91 -11.71
N LEU A 622 8.87 -12.43 -11.85
CA LEU A 622 10.09 -11.66 -12.13
C LEU A 622 10.78 -12.11 -13.43
N PHE A 623 11.33 -11.14 -14.14
CA PHE A 623 12.10 -11.32 -15.38
C PHE A 623 13.45 -10.61 -15.22
N ILE A 624 14.51 -11.39 -15.00
CA ILE A 624 15.81 -10.88 -14.55
C ILE A 624 16.80 -10.91 -15.73
N SER A 625 17.26 -9.74 -16.15
CA SER A 625 18.47 -9.58 -16.97
C SER A 625 19.70 -9.67 -16.06
N THR A 626 20.76 -10.35 -16.51
CA THR A 626 21.92 -10.71 -15.67
C THR A 626 23.20 -9.96 -16.04
N SER A 627 23.19 -9.21 -17.14
CA SER A 627 24.23 -8.28 -17.59
C SER A 627 24.48 -7.14 -16.58
N GLU A 628 25.72 -7.08 -16.06
CA GLU A 628 26.21 -6.05 -15.14
C GLU A 628 27.58 -5.49 -15.56
N PRO A 629 27.99 -4.29 -15.10
CA PRO A 629 29.26 -3.70 -15.48
C PRO A 629 30.45 -4.42 -14.84
N THR A 630 31.39 -4.89 -15.67
CA THR A 630 32.60 -5.61 -15.24
C THR A 630 33.90 -4.86 -15.55
N THR A 631 34.99 -5.26 -14.89
CA THR A 631 36.38 -4.91 -15.22
C THR A 631 36.85 -5.66 -16.47
N PRO A 632 37.98 -5.28 -17.10
CA PRO A 632 38.55 -6.06 -18.22
C PRO A 632 38.81 -7.53 -17.89
N ASP A 633 39.03 -7.84 -16.61
CA ASP A 633 39.30 -9.17 -16.07
C ASP A 633 38.03 -9.98 -15.77
N GLY A 634 36.85 -9.35 -15.89
CA GLY A 634 35.53 -9.97 -15.70
C GLY A 634 34.92 -9.81 -14.29
N GLU A 635 35.54 -9.05 -13.40
CA GLU A 635 35.01 -8.81 -12.04
C GLU A 635 33.93 -7.73 -12.03
N THR A 636 32.88 -7.85 -11.20
CA THR A 636 31.83 -6.82 -11.11
C THR A 636 32.34 -5.51 -10.50
N ARG A 637 32.15 -4.37 -11.19
CA ARG A 637 32.64 -3.04 -10.75
C ARG A 637 32.09 -2.56 -9.39
N ASP A 638 30.92 -3.03 -8.98
CA ASP A 638 30.39 -2.81 -7.64
C ASP A 638 29.75 -4.10 -7.11
N SER A 639 30.56 -4.97 -6.51
CA SER A 639 30.13 -6.28 -6.00
C SER A 639 28.92 -6.20 -5.05
N ARG A 640 28.74 -5.08 -4.32
CA ARG A 640 27.58 -4.84 -3.42
C ARG A 640 26.25 -4.67 -4.16
N ARG A 641 26.28 -4.44 -5.47
CA ARG A 641 25.11 -4.27 -6.35
C ARG A 641 24.96 -5.39 -7.38
N SER A 642 25.96 -6.27 -7.46
CA SER A 642 25.93 -7.47 -8.31
C SER A 642 24.68 -8.28 -8.02
N ILE A 643 24.01 -8.79 -9.06
CA ILE A 643 22.93 -9.76 -8.85
C ILE A 643 23.46 -11.14 -8.42
N SER A 644 24.79 -11.33 -8.44
CA SER A 644 25.49 -12.53 -7.98
C SER A 644 25.91 -12.45 -6.50
N ASP A 645 25.79 -11.30 -5.83
CA ASP A 645 25.99 -11.23 -4.38
C ASP A 645 24.84 -11.96 -3.66
N PRO A 646 25.10 -12.89 -2.72
CA PRO A 646 24.05 -13.72 -2.13
C PRO A 646 22.93 -12.95 -1.44
N ALA A 647 23.22 -11.80 -0.82
CA ALA A 647 22.19 -11.00 -0.17
C ALA A 647 21.30 -10.31 -1.23
N VAL A 648 21.89 -9.80 -2.32
CA VAL A 648 21.17 -9.19 -3.44
C VAL A 648 20.35 -10.24 -4.20
N PHE A 649 20.93 -11.40 -4.49
CA PHE A 649 20.29 -12.53 -5.17
C PHE A 649 19.05 -13.01 -4.40
N ILE A 650 19.20 -13.34 -3.11
CA ILE A 650 18.09 -13.69 -2.23
C ILE A 650 17.04 -12.58 -2.22
N THR A 651 17.46 -11.32 -2.06
CA THR A 651 16.53 -10.18 -1.99
C THR A 651 15.80 -9.92 -3.30
N ALA A 652 16.32 -10.37 -4.44
CA ALA A 652 15.65 -10.36 -5.72
C ALA A 652 14.66 -11.52 -5.86
N ILE A 653 15.13 -12.78 -5.82
CA ILE A 653 14.26 -13.94 -6.13
C ILE A 653 13.08 -14.09 -5.16
N THR A 654 13.26 -13.72 -3.89
CA THR A 654 12.23 -13.82 -2.84
C THR A 654 11.14 -12.75 -2.93
N ARG A 655 11.16 -11.93 -3.99
CA ARG A 655 10.12 -10.96 -4.35
C ARG A 655 9.11 -11.55 -5.33
N ALA A 656 9.48 -12.62 -6.04
CA ALA A 656 8.52 -13.42 -6.81
C ALA A 656 7.71 -14.32 -5.87
N ARG A 657 6.40 -14.34 -6.05
CA ARG A 657 5.52 -15.34 -5.42
C ARG A 657 5.52 -16.65 -6.21
N SER A 658 5.45 -16.57 -7.54
CA SER A 658 5.08 -17.70 -8.39
C SER A 658 6.10 -18.10 -9.46
N LEU A 659 6.88 -17.15 -9.99
CA LEU A 659 7.72 -17.39 -11.17
C LEU A 659 8.96 -16.47 -11.18
N VAL A 660 10.13 -17.05 -11.45
CA VAL A 660 11.36 -16.31 -11.76
C VAL A 660 11.94 -16.81 -13.08
N VAL A 661 12.01 -15.93 -14.07
CA VAL A 661 12.71 -16.17 -15.33
C VAL A 661 13.99 -15.34 -15.35
N ALA A 662 15.15 -15.98 -15.47
CA ALA A 662 16.45 -15.31 -15.60
C ALA A 662 16.97 -15.42 -17.05
N VAL A 663 17.73 -14.43 -17.49
CA VAL A 663 18.11 -14.25 -18.90
C VAL A 663 19.56 -13.75 -19.01
N GLY A 664 20.38 -14.38 -19.86
CA GLY A 664 21.76 -13.95 -20.15
C GLY A 664 22.69 -15.07 -20.62
N ASN A 665 23.99 -14.79 -20.63
CA ASN A 665 25.03 -15.80 -20.90
C ASN A 665 25.40 -16.52 -19.58
N PRO A 666 25.20 -17.85 -19.47
CA PRO A 666 25.42 -18.58 -18.23
C PRO A 666 26.90 -18.78 -17.90
N PHE A 667 27.81 -18.81 -18.88
CA PHE A 667 29.25 -18.96 -18.63
C PHE A 667 29.85 -17.70 -17.99
N MET A 668 29.47 -16.52 -18.49
CA MET A 668 29.84 -15.24 -17.86
C MET A 668 29.25 -15.10 -16.45
N LEU A 669 28.06 -15.63 -16.23
CA LEU A 669 27.39 -15.62 -14.93
C LEU A 669 28.11 -16.51 -13.91
N LEU A 670 28.53 -17.72 -14.30
CA LEU A 670 29.32 -18.63 -13.48
C LEU A 670 30.74 -18.11 -13.21
N ARG A 671 31.37 -17.43 -14.19
CA ARG A 671 32.66 -16.76 -13.98
C ARG A 671 32.57 -15.67 -12.92
N ARG A 672 31.51 -14.85 -12.92
CA ARG A 672 31.26 -13.87 -11.84
C ARG A 672 30.97 -14.55 -10.49
N GLU A 673 30.24 -15.66 -10.49
CA GLU A 673 29.97 -16.44 -9.29
C GLU A 673 31.24 -16.96 -8.62
N GLU A 674 32.28 -17.33 -9.37
CA GLU A 674 33.55 -17.84 -8.82
C GLU A 674 34.16 -16.87 -7.78
N HIS A 675 34.07 -15.55 -8.01
CA HIS A 675 34.55 -14.52 -7.07
C HIS A 675 33.65 -14.42 -5.83
N MET A 676 32.35 -14.68 -5.96
CA MET A 676 31.40 -14.73 -4.84
C MET A 676 31.57 -16.00 -4.00
N VAL A 677 31.90 -17.14 -4.61
CA VAL A 677 32.25 -18.39 -3.92
C VAL A 677 33.57 -18.22 -3.14
N LYS A 678 34.60 -17.63 -3.75
CA LYS A 678 35.85 -17.27 -3.04
C LYS A 678 35.62 -16.34 -1.84
N LYS A 679 34.61 -15.46 -1.91
CA LYS A 679 34.29 -14.48 -0.85
C LYS A 679 33.35 -15.02 0.25
N TYR A 680 32.42 -15.92 -0.09
CA TYR A 680 31.32 -16.33 0.80
C TYR A 680 31.21 -17.85 1.02
N GLY A 681 32.10 -18.66 0.44
CA GLY A 681 32.07 -20.12 0.51
C GLY A 681 30.84 -20.72 -0.18
N GLU A 682 30.25 -21.75 0.43
CA GLU A 682 29.02 -22.42 -0.06
C GLU A 682 27.89 -21.45 -0.41
N ARG A 683 27.78 -20.31 0.30
CA ARG A 683 26.75 -19.29 0.07
C ARG A 683 26.91 -18.53 -1.25
N GLY A 684 28.08 -18.60 -1.89
CA GLY A 684 28.34 -17.94 -3.16
C GLY A 684 27.60 -18.57 -4.35
N HIS A 685 27.20 -19.85 -4.26
CA HIS A 685 26.61 -20.66 -5.32
C HIS A 685 25.14 -20.30 -5.67
N CYS A 686 24.88 -19.03 -5.96
CA CYS A 686 23.54 -18.51 -6.26
C CYS A 686 23.00 -19.00 -7.62
N TRP A 687 23.82 -18.86 -8.65
CA TRP A 687 23.51 -19.13 -10.04
C TRP A 687 23.80 -20.57 -10.44
N SER A 688 24.83 -21.22 -9.91
CA SER A 688 25.01 -22.66 -10.13
C SER A 688 23.85 -23.47 -9.56
N LEU A 689 23.30 -23.11 -8.40
CA LEU A 689 22.08 -23.73 -7.86
C LEU A 689 20.81 -23.35 -8.64
N PHE A 690 20.66 -22.11 -9.12
CA PHE A 690 19.55 -21.72 -10.00
C PHE A 690 19.57 -22.53 -11.31
N LEU A 691 20.73 -22.61 -11.97
CA LEU A 691 20.92 -23.35 -13.22
C LEU A 691 20.74 -24.85 -13.01
N LYS A 692 21.24 -25.43 -11.90
CA LYS A 692 20.98 -26.83 -11.52
C LYS A 692 19.49 -27.11 -11.42
N ALA A 693 18.73 -26.25 -10.71
CA ALA A 693 17.29 -26.40 -10.57
C ALA A 693 16.55 -26.30 -11.92
N CYS A 694 16.98 -25.43 -12.84
CA CYS A 694 16.43 -25.33 -14.18
C CYS A 694 16.79 -26.54 -15.07
N ILE A 695 18.00 -27.10 -14.95
CA ILE A 695 18.44 -28.31 -15.66
C ILE A 695 17.62 -29.53 -15.20
N ASP A 696 17.50 -29.73 -13.88
CA ASP A 696 16.80 -30.87 -13.28
C ASP A 696 15.30 -30.93 -13.65
N ASN A 697 14.70 -29.77 -13.95
CA ASN A 697 13.28 -29.63 -14.28
C ASN A 697 13.00 -29.26 -15.75
N GLY A 698 14.02 -29.25 -16.62
CA GLY A 698 13.87 -29.00 -18.05
C GLY A 698 13.44 -27.58 -18.44
N THR A 699 13.79 -26.57 -17.65
CA THR A 699 13.42 -25.14 -17.85
C THR A 699 14.58 -24.22 -18.23
N LEU A 700 15.64 -24.81 -18.76
CA LEU A 700 16.77 -24.14 -19.41
C LEU A 700 16.55 -24.13 -20.94
N SER A 701 16.56 -22.96 -21.58
CA SER A 701 16.30 -22.80 -23.02
C SER A 701 17.24 -21.80 -23.70
N VAL A 702 17.27 -21.76 -25.04
CA VAL A 702 18.13 -20.87 -25.85
C VAL A 702 17.28 -19.88 -26.65
N TYR A 703 17.60 -18.59 -26.57
CA TYR A 703 16.75 -17.51 -27.09
C TYR A 703 16.57 -17.52 -28.62
N GLN A 704 17.62 -17.88 -29.36
CA GLN A 704 17.66 -17.82 -30.83
C GLN A 704 17.35 -19.17 -31.51
N GLY A 705 16.95 -20.19 -30.75
CA GLY A 705 16.71 -21.55 -31.25
C GLY A 705 17.88 -22.50 -30.99
N GLU A 706 17.75 -23.74 -31.48
CA GLU A 706 18.74 -24.80 -31.34
C GLU A 706 19.53 -25.04 -32.63
N SER A 707 20.79 -25.42 -32.46
CA SER A 707 21.80 -25.76 -33.46
C SER A 707 22.78 -26.78 -32.85
N ASP A 708 23.61 -27.46 -33.65
CA ASP A 708 24.57 -28.42 -33.10
C ASP A 708 25.62 -27.75 -32.18
N ASP A 709 26.03 -26.52 -32.48
CA ASP A 709 26.91 -25.72 -31.61
C ASP A 709 26.26 -25.38 -30.27
N THR A 710 25.00 -24.92 -30.28
CA THR A 710 24.29 -24.57 -29.04
C THR A 710 23.94 -25.80 -28.21
N ARG A 711 23.61 -26.93 -28.85
CA ARG A 711 23.46 -28.24 -28.19
C ARG A 711 24.77 -28.67 -27.51
N THR A 712 25.91 -28.51 -28.19
CA THR A 712 27.24 -28.82 -27.64
C THR A 712 27.58 -27.90 -26.46
N GLY A 713 27.29 -26.60 -26.56
CA GLY A 713 27.41 -25.63 -25.46
C GLY A 713 26.53 -25.99 -24.25
N LEU A 714 25.31 -26.47 -24.48
CA LEU A 714 24.38 -26.89 -23.43
C LEU A 714 24.90 -28.13 -22.66
N GLU A 715 25.45 -29.13 -23.34
CA GLU A 715 26.06 -30.30 -22.68
C GLU A 715 27.41 -29.98 -22.00
N ARG A 716 28.14 -28.94 -22.44
CA ARG A 716 29.26 -28.39 -21.67
C ARG A 716 28.78 -27.73 -20.38
N LEU A 717 27.73 -26.90 -20.44
CA LEU A 717 27.16 -26.22 -19.28
C LEU A 717 26.61 -27.21 -18.23
N LYS A 718 25.86 -28.24 -18.67
CA LYS A 718 25.32 -29.28 -17.77
C LYS A 718 26.41 -29.98 -16.96
N ARG A 719 27.54 -30.34 -17.58
CA ARG A 719 28.69 -30.96 -16.90
C ARG A 719 29.33 -30.02 -15.88
N MET A 720 29.62 -28.77 -16.27
CA MET A 720 30.18 -27.77 -15.36
C MET A 720 29.27 -27.51 -14.15
N ILE A 721 27.94 -27.43 -14.34
CA ILE A 721 26.99 -27.28 -13.24
C ILE A 721 26.95 -28.52 -12.33
N HIS A 722 27.03 -29.73 -12.89
CA HIS A 722 27.11 -30.95 -12.10
C HIS A 722 28.39 -30.96 -11.24
N GLU A 723 29.54 -30.68 -11.83
CA GLU A 723 30.84 -30.60 -11.14
C GLU A 723 30.80 -29.57 -9.99
N LEU A 724 30.42 -28.33 -10.27
CA LEU A 724 30.35 -27.22 -9.29
C LEU A 724 29.42 -27.50 -8.09
N VAL A 725 28.33 -28.24 -8.29
CA VAL A 725 27.33 -28.50 -7.25
C VAL A 725 27.55 -29.83 -6.52
N SER A 726 28.27 -30.79 -7.14
CA SER A 726 28.44 -32.16 -6.61
C SER A 726 29.12 -32.26 -5.23
N HIS A 727 29.89 -31.24 -4.83
CA HIS A 727 30.61 -31.20 -3.56
C HIS A 727 29.90 -30.40 -2.44
N LEU A 728 28.70 -29.85 -2.70
CA LEU A 728 27.98 -28.99 -1.75
C LEU A 728 27.13 -29.79 -0.76
N HIS A 729 27.20 -29.44 0.53
CA HIS A 729 26.37 -30.03 1.59
C HIS A 729 24.95 -29.43 1.59
N LEU A 730 24.20 -29.72 0.53
CA LEU A 730 22.84 -29.21 0.36
C LEU A 730 21.88 -29.83 1.39
N PRO A 731 21.00 -29.02 2.03
CA PRO A 731 19.99 -29.54 2.93
C PRO A 731 19.00 -30.46 2.18
N PRO A 732 18.49 -31.54 2.81
CA PRO A 732 17.61 -32.52 2.16
C PRO A 732 16.37 -31.82 1.57
N PRO A 733 15.82 -32.29 0.43
CA PRO A 733 14.70 -31.63 -0.24
C PRO A 733 13.54 -31.28 0.70
N LEU A 734 12.78 -30.24 0.38
CA LEU A 734 11.53 -29.99 1.09
C LEU A 734 10.58 -31.15 0.78
N GLU A 735 10.06 -31.80 1.81
CA GLU A 735 8.96 -32.74 1.67
C GLU A 735 7.70 -31.94 1.28
N ASP A 736 7.42 -31.87 -0.02
CA ASP A 736 6.11 -31.42 -0.51
C ASP A 736 5.07 -32.42 0.03
N SER A 737 4.18 -31.96 0.91
CA SER A 737 3.15 -32.80 1.56
C SER A 737 2.05 -33.33 0.61
N ASN A 738 2.29 -33.30 -0.70
CA ASN A 738 1.45 -33.79 -1.77
C ASN A 738 2.30 -34.68 -2.69
N GLU A 739 2.15 -36.01 -2.57
CA GLU A 739 2.88 -36.94 -3.43
C GLU A 739 2.53 -36.77 -4.92
N THR A 740 3.58 -36.84 -5.73
CA THR A 740 3.63 -37.03 -7.18
C THR A 740 2.31 -37.40 -7.90
N ARG A 741 1.78 -36.46 -8.70
CA ARG A 741 1.00 -36.79 -9.91
C ARG A 741 1.81 -36.57 -11.19
N LYS A 742 2.79 -37.45 -11.41
CA LYS A 742 3.26 -37.73 -12.77
C LYS A 742 2.13 -38.44 -13.52
N ILE A 743 1.54 -37.80 -14.52
CA ILE A 743 0.60 -38.44 -15.46
C ILE A 743 1.10 -38.14 -16.88
N ALA A 744 1.40 -39.20 -17.63
CA ALA A 744 1.81 -39.13 -19.03
C ALA A 744 0.58 -38.94 -19.95
N PRO A 745 0.71 -38.32 -21.13
CA PRO A 745 -0.43 -37.95 -21.97
C PRO A 745 -0.99 -39.15 -22.73
N SER A 746 -2.27 -39.50 -22.51
CA SER A 746 -3.01 -40.37 -23.44
C SER A 746 -4.54 -40.24 -23.37
N VAL A 747 -5.10 -39.84 -24.52
CA VAL A 747 -6.38 -40.26 -25.15
C VAL A 747 -7.72 -39.94 -24.45
N ILE A 748 -8.69 -39.58 -25.31
CA ILE A 748 -10.07 -39.17 -25.01
C ILE A 748 -10.97 -40.38 -24.81
N ILE A 749 -11.82 -40.35 -23.77
CA ILE A 749 -13.15 -40.99 -23.79
C ILE A 749 -14.15 -39.99 -23.19
N VAL A 750 -15.30 -39.81 -23.84
CA VAL A 750 -16.43 -39.00 -23.36
C VAL A 750 -17.59 -39.93 -23.02
N PRO A 751 -18.18 -39.79 -21.82
CA PRO A 751 -19.63 -39.92 -21.71
C PRO A 751 -20.29 -38.71 -21.02
N GLU A 752 -21.57 -38.58 -21.32
CA GLU A 752 -22.46 -37.43 -21.18
C GLU A 752 -22.80 -36.96 -19.74
N THR A 753 -23.40 -35.78 -19.67
CA THR A 753 -24.12 -35.23 -18.49
C THR A 753 -25.63 -35.60 -18.61
N PRO A 754 -26.58 -35.22 -17.72
CA PRO A 754 -26.50 -34.35 -16.51
C PRO A 754 -27.34 -34.79 -15.27
N THR A 755 -27.05 -34.22 -14.07
CA THR A 755 -28.12 -33.64 -13.20
C THR A 755 -27.66 -32.77 -12.01
N LYS A 756 -28.56 -31.84 -11.66
CA LYS A 756 -28.81 -30.99 -10.47
C LYS A 756 -28.37 -31.54 -9.08
N VAL A 757 -28.16 -30.76 -7.99
CA VAL A 757 -28.16 -29.29 -7.70
C VAL A 757 -27.46 -29.01 -6.33
N SER A 758 -27.00 -27.76 -6.09
CA SER A 758 -26.34 -27.27 -4.84
C SER A 758 -27.32 -26.95 -3.68
N PRO A 759 -26.87 -26.59 -2.44
CA PRO A 759 -26.22 -25.31 -2.11
C PRO A 759 -25.02 -25.47 -1.12
N ALA A 760 -24.29 -24.46 -0.62
CA ALA A 760 -24.44 -23.00 -0.63
C ALA A 760 -23.08 -22.25 -0.65
N SER A 761 -23.08 -20.94 -0.94
CA SER A 761 -21.97 -20.00 -0.67
C SER A 761 -22.20 -19.25 0.66
N PRO A 762 -21.21 -18.54 1.24
CA PRO A 762 -21.06 -17.10 0.88
C PRO A 762 -19.64 -16.46 0.93
N GLN A 763 -19.32 -15.62 -0.09
CA GLN A 763 -18.80 -14.22 0.03
C GLN A 763 -17.34 -13.95 0.54
N HIS A 764 -16.61 -12.85 0.25
CA HIS A 764 -16.70 -11.79 -0.81
C HIS A 764 -15.33 -11.11 -1.15
N THR A 765 -15.35 -9.93 -1.82
CA THR A 765 -14.28 -9.24 -2.59
C THR A 765 -14.41 -7.69 -2.44
N THR A 766 -13.51 -6.78 -2.87
CA THR A 766 -12.27 -6.89 -3.69
C THR A 766 -11.01 -6.32 -2.97
N VAL A 767 -10.32 -5.18 -3.21
CA VAL A 767 -10.28 -4.07 -4.21
C VAL A 767 -8.85 -3.43 -4.20
N ASP A 768 -8.46 -2.58 -5.16
CA ASP A 768 -7.15 -1.86 -5.27
C ASP A 768 -7.32 -0.52 -6.07
N THR A 769 -6.34 0.40 -6.14
CA THR A 769 -6.39 1.64 -6.98
C THR A 769 -4.99 2.09 -7.48
N SER A 770 -4.77 2.51 -8.73
CA SER A 770 -5.41 3.68 -9.36
C SER A 770 -5.56 3.64 -10.91
N THR A 771 -6.81 3.76 -11.37
CA THR A 771 -7.27 4.36 -12.65
C THR A 771 -6.39 4.30 -13.91
N GLU A 772 -6.66 3.31 -14.77
CA GLU A 772 -7.02 3.65 -16.16
C GLU A 772 -8.53 4.00 -16.21
N LEU A 773 -8.99 4.75 -17.21
CA LEU A 773 -10.44 4.87 -17.46
C LEU A 773 -10.90 3.58 -18.14
N HIS A 774 -11.76 2.81 -17.48
CA HIS A 774 -12.36 1.64 -18.13
C HIS A 774 -13.18 2.09 -19.34
N GLU A 775 -13.19 1.27 -20.38
CA GLU A 775 -14.28 1.27 -21.34
C GLU A 775 -15.29 0.19 -20.91
N PHE A 776 -16.52 0.23 -21.43
CA PHE A 776 -17.52 -0.84 -21.21
C PHE A 776 -17.17 -2.17 -21.94
N LYS A 777 -15.88 -2.48 -22.09
CA LYS A 777 -15.35 -3.64 -22.82
C LYS A 777 -15.78 -4.98 -22.20
N ASP A 778 -15.96 -5.06 -20.89
CA ASP A 778 -16.29 -6.32 -20.19
C ASP A 778 -17.78 -6.52 -19.91
N HIS A 779 -18.63 -5.52 -20.22
CA HIS A 779 -20.06 -5.57 -20.00
C HIS A 779 -20.84 -5.46 -21.32
N VAL A 780 -21.97 -6.16 -21.41
CA VAL A 780 -22.98 -5.99 -22.46
C VAL A 780 -24.10 -5.14 -21.87
N TYR A 781 -24.34 -3.97 -22.46
CA TYR A 781 -25.59 -3.24 -22.22
C TYR A 781 -26.76 -4.05 -22.79
N GLU A 782 -27.76 -4.36 -21.97
CA GLU A 782 -28.99 -5.03 -22.43
C GLU A 782 -30.14 -4.03 -22.58
N GLU A 783 -30.44 -3.25 -21.55
CA GLU A 783 -31.58 -2.32 -21.53
C GLU A 783 -31.45 -1.25 -20.44
N GLU A 784 -32.28 -0.20 -20.53
CA GLU A 784 -32.46 0.78 -19.46
C GLU A 784 -33.43 0.23 -18.39
N LEU A 785 -33.13 0.47 -17.12
CA LEU A 785 -33.99 0.13 -15.97
C LEU A 785 -34.71 1.35 -15.41
N GLY A 786 -34.12 2.54 -15.55
CA GLY A 786 -34.76 3.82 -15.24
C GLY A 786 -33.77 4.99 -15.23
N GLN A 787 -34.30 6.21 -15.33
CA GLN A 787 -33.54 7.46 -15.30
C GLN A 787 -33.83 8.24 -14.01
N GLY A 788 -32.80 8.84 -13.41
CA GLY A 788 -32.91 9.74 -12.26
C GLY A 788 -32.23 11.09 -12.50
N GLY A 789 -32.36 12.02 -11.55
CA GLY A 789 -31.85 13.39 -11.69
C GLY A 789 -30.33 13.52 -11.86
N PHE A 790 -29.56 12.48 -11.52
CA PHE A 790 -28.10 12.46 -11.56
C PHE A 790 -27.51 11.48 -12.60
N GLY A 791 -28.34 10.65 -13.26
CA GLY A 791 -27.83 9.62 -14.16
C GLY A 791 -28.87 8.59 -14.60
N VAL A 792 -28.40 7.56 -15.29
CA VAL A 792 -29.21 6.46 -15.84
C VAL A 792 -28.82 5.14 -15.17
N VAL A 793 -29.79 4.25 -14.94
CA VAL A 793 -29.55 2.90 -14.43
C VAL A 793 -29.80 1.90 -15.55
N CYS A 794 -28.78 1.12 -15.90
CA CYS A 794 -28.82 0.15 -16.99
C CYS A 794 -28.74 -1.28 -16.47
N ARG A 795 -29.41 -2.22 -17.15
CA ARG A 795 -29.17 -3.65 -16.96
C ARG A 795 -27.96 -4.04 -17.80
N MET A 796 -26.92 -4.56 -17.15
CA MET A 796 -25.70 -4.99 -17.83
C MET A 796 -25.39 -6.44 -17.51
N GLN A 797 -25.14 -7.24 -18.54
CA GLN A 797 -24.60 -8.59 -18.40
C GLN A 797 -23.06 -8.53 -18.45
N HIS A 798 -22.38 -9.07 -17.43
CA HIS A 798 -20.92 -9.16 -17.46
C HIS A 798 -20.50 -10.32 -18.38
N LYS A 799 -19.54 -10.07 -19.28
CA LYS A 799 -19.24 -10.95 -20.43
C LYS A 799 -18.67 -12.30 -20.03
N VAL A 800 -17.99 -12.38 -18.89
CA VAL A 800 -17.36 -13.62 -18.39
C VAL A 800 -18.37 -14.47 -17.62
N ASP A 801 -18.91 -13.94 -16.51
CA ASP A 801 -19.77 -14.71 -15.58
C ASP A 801 -21.24 -14.89 -16.05
N LYS A 802 -21.64 -14.18 -17.12
CA LYS A 802 -23.02 -14.12 -17.67
C LYS A 802 -24.10 -13.63 -16.70
N LYS A 803 -23.74 -13.13 -15.52
CA LYS A 803 -24.66 -12.56 -14.54
C LYS A 803 -25.08 -11.16 -14.96
N ARG A 804 -26.29 -10.78 -14.56
CA ARG A 804 -26.88 -9.46 -14.80
C ARG A 804 -26.77 -8.61 -13.54
N TYR A 805 -26.36 -7.37 -13.71
CA TYR A 805 -26.18 -6.38 -12.66
C TYR A 805 -26.99 -5.12 -13.01
N ALA A 806 -27.36 -4.34 -11.98
CA ALA A 806 -27.76 -2.96 -12.19
C ALA A 806 -26.50 -2.09 -12.19
N VAL A 807 -26.36 -1.19 -13.17
CA VAL A 807 -25.23 -0.25 -13.25
C VAL A 807 -25.78 1.16 -13.37
N LYS A 808 -25.60 1.97 -12.31
CA LYS A 808 -25.94 3.40 -12.27
C LYS A 808 -24.78 4.18 -12.88
N ILE A 809 -25.01 4.80 -14.03
CA ILE A 809 -24.03 5.59 -14.79
C ILE A 809 -24.32 7.07 -14.52
N VAL A 810 -23.42 7.71 -13.77
CA VAL A 810 -23.51 9.09 -13.32
C VAL A 810 -22.53 9.96 -14.11
N ARG A 811 -22.98 11.13 -14.60
CA ARG A 811 -22.09 12.07 -15.27
C ARG A 811 -21.11 12.66 -14.25
N LEU A 812 -19.82 12.67 -14.58
CA LEU A 812 -18.88 13.58 -13.93
C LEU A 812 -18.87 14.89 -14.74
N CYS A 813 -19.28 15.98 -14.09
CA CYS A 813 -19.13 17.34 -14.61
C CYS A 813 -17.85 17.95 -14.04
N ASP A 814 -17.33 19.00 -14.68
CA ASP A 814 -16.09 19.70 -14.29
C ASP A 814 -16.25 20.59 -13.03
N ARG A 815 -17.05 20.13 -12.06
CA ARG A 815 -17.32 20.79 -10.77
C ARG A 815 -17.02 19.81 -9.63
N PRO A 816 -15.96 20.03 -8.83
CA PRO A 816 -15.54 19.11 -7.77
C PRO A 816 -16.66 18.74 -6.79
N ASP A 817 -17.53 19.71 -6.47
CA ASP A 817 -18.63 19.57 -5.49
C ASP A 817 -19.65 18.48 -5.89
N GLU A 818 -19.83 18.22 -7.18
CA GLU A 818 -20.70 17.15 -7.69
C GLU A 818 -20.01 15.79 -7.59
N GLU A 819 -18.74 15.69 -7.99
CA GLU A 819 -17.95 14.44 -7.84
C GLU A 819 -17.89 14.02 -6.36
N GLN A 820 -17.70 14.96 -5.44
CA GLN A 820 -17.67 14.69 -4.00
C GLN A 820 -19.04 14.31 -3.41
N LYS A 821 -20.15 14.46 -4.13
CA LYS A 821 -21.47 13.89 -3.75
C LYS A 821 -21.58 12.44 -4.21
N VAL A 822 -21.21 12.15 -5.46
CA VAL A 822 -21.30 10.78 -6.01
C VAL A 822 -20.30 9.84 -5.32
N MET A 823 -19.10 10.32 -4.98
CA MET A 823 -18.15 9.55 -4.18
C MET A 823 -18.67 9.24 -2.76
N ARG A 824 -19.47 10.14 -2.15
CA ARG A 824 -20.16 9.85 -0.87
C ARG A 824 -21.23 8.76 -1.00
N GLU A 825 -21.95 8.68 -2.13
CA GLU A 825 -22.85 7.54 -2.40
C GLU A 825 -22.08 6.22 -2.49
N VAL A 826 -20.95 6.20 -3.22
CA VAL A 826 -20.07 5.02 -3.32
C VAL A 826 -19.49 4.62 -1.96
N GLU A 827 -18.97 5.56 -1.17
CA GLU A 827 -18.41 5.28 0.15
C GLU A 827 -19.46 4.77 1.16
N ALA A 828 -20.71 5.22 1.06
CA ALA A 828 -21.80 4.68 1.88
C ALA A 828 -22.16 3.25 1.45
N LEU A 829 -22.36 3.02 0.15
CA LEU A 829 -22.68 1.70 -0.41
C LEU A 829 -21.59 0.65 -0.13
N ALA A 830 -20.32 1.01 -0.21
CA ALA A 830 -19.19 0.11 0.01
C ALA A 830 -19.02 -0.35 1.48
N ARG A 831 -19.68 0.31 2.44
CA ARG A 831 -19.67 -0.06 3.86
C ARG A 831 -20.82 -0.99 4.26
N LEU A 832 -21.85 -1.13 3.42
CA LEU A 832 -23.11 -1.77 3.79
C LEU A 832 -23.22 -3.19 3.25
N ASP A 833 -23.12 -4.19 4.13
CA ASP A 833 -23.42 -5.59 3.81
C ASP A 833 -24.52 -6.16 4.71
N HIS A 834 -25.77 -6.10 4.22
CA HIS A 834 -26.93 -6.63 4.93
C HIS A 834 -27.95 -7.23 3.94
N PRO A 835 -28.59 -8.38 4.24
CA PRO A 835 -29.51 -9.05 3.33
C PRO A 835 -30.69 -8.19 2.85
N ASN A 836 -31.12 -7.20 3.64
CA ASN A 836 -32.21 -6.27 3.26
C ASN A 836 -31.74 -4.93 2.67
N ILE A 837 -30.49 -4.84 2.23
CA ILE A 837 -29.94 -3.71 1.46
C ILE A 837 -29.54 -4.22 0.07
N VAL A 838 -29.67 -3.39 -0.96
CA VAL A 838 -29.17 -3.64 -2.33
C VAL A 838 -27.65 -3.77 -2.26
N ARG A 839 -27.11 -4.96 -2.59
CA ARG A 839 -25.67 -5.20 -2.46
C ARG A 839 -24.86 -4.37 -3.48
N TYR A 840 -23.83 -3.68 -2.98
CA TYR A 840 -22.75 -3.10 -3.78
C TYR A 840 -21.75 -4.19 -4.21
N TYR A 841 -21.28 -4.12 -5.47
CA TYR A 841 -20.23 -5.01 -5.97
C TYR A 841 -18.95 -4.26 -6.35
N ASP A 842 -19.06 -3.13 -7.04
CA ASP A 842 -17.92 -2.38 -7.57
C ASP A 842 -18.32 -0.97 -8.06
N SER A 843 -17.35 -0.09 -8.31
CA SER A 843 -17.56 1.16 -9.04
C SER A 843 -16.29 1.69 -9.70
N TRP A 844 -16.39 2.10 -10.97
CA TRP A 844 -15.25 2.55 -11.78
C TRP A 844 -15.56 3.84 -12.55
N LYS A 845 -14.52 4.64 -12.84
CA LYS A 845 -14.63 5.73 -13.82
C LYS A 845 -14.50 5.17 -15.24
N SER A 846 -15.42 5.58 -16.11
CA SER A 846 -15.54 5.10 -17.49
C SER A 846 -15.67 6.28 -18.46
N ARG A 847 -15.25 6.10 -19.71
CA ARG A 847 -15.83 6.91 -20.81
C ARG A 847 -17.24 6.43 -21.10
N ALA A 848 -18.14 7.33 -21.47
CA ALA A 848 -19.53 7.02 -21.80
C ALA A 848 -19.62 5.96 -22.92
N PRO A 849 -20.63 5.07 -22.91
CA PRO A 849 -20.67 3.91 -23.80
C PRO A 849 -20.84 4.32 -25.28
N PRO A 850 -20.56 3.41 -26.23
CA PRO A 850 -20.98 3.59 -27.62
C PRO A 850 -22.46 3.96 -27.68
N ASN A 851 -22.80 4.92 -28.55
CA ASN A 851 -24.14 5.52 -28.66
C ASN A 851 -24.60 6.36 -27.44
N TRP A 852 -23.70 6.85 -26.57
CA TRP A 852 -24.07 7.71 -25.42
C TRP A 852 -24.95 8.93 -25.78
N GLN A 853 -24.81 9.48 -26.98
CA GLN A 853 -25.63 10.56 -27.52
C GLN A 853 -27.13 10.20 -27.60
N GLN A 854 -27.47 8.91 -27.62
CA GLN A 854 -28.83 8.38 -27.66
C GLN A 854 -29.39 8.09 -26.24
N ILE A 855 -28.58 8.21 -25.19
CA ILE A 855 -28.94 7.90 -23.80
C ILE A 855 -29.35 9.20 -23.09
N SER A 856 -30.50 9.23 -22.44
CA SER A 856 -30.90 10.39 -21.62
C SER A 856 -30.04 10.45 -20.34
N PRO A 857 -29.57 11.62 -19.87
CA PRO A 857 -29.94 12.99 -20.27
C PRO A 857 -29.15 13.58 -21.45
N TRP A 858 -28.20 12.84 -22.05
CA TRP A 858 -27.25 13.38 -23.03
C TRP A 858 -27.87 13.81 -24.36
N LYS A 859 -29.07 13.30 -24.67
CA LYS A 859 -29.93 13.66 -25.82
C LYS A 859 -30.25 15.15 -26.02
N GLN A 860 -29.94 16.03 -25.06
CA GLN A 860 -30.37 17.45 -25.06
C GLN A 860 -29.23 18.48 -25.08
N LEU A 861 -27.98 18.09 -25.39
CA LEU A 861 -26.83 19.00 -25.38
C LEU A 861 -26.54 19.59 -26.78
N PRO A 862 -26.62 20.92 -26.98
CA PRO A 862 -26.20 21.57 -28.23
C PRO A 862 -24.69 21.47 -28.46
N SER A 863 -24.27 21.23 -29.70
CA SER A 863 -22.89 20.86 -30.06
C SER A 863 -21.88 22.02 -30.17
N SER A 864 -22.15 23.17 -29.54
CA SER A 864 -21.24 24.32 -29.57
C SER A 864 -21.49 25.30 -28.42
N TYR A 865 -20.61 25.29 -27.41
CA TYR A 865 -20.47 26.41 -26.47
C TYR A 865 -19.04 26.55 -25.98
N SER A 866 -18.33 27.54 -26.52
CA SER A 866 -17.20 28.18 -25.84
C SER A 866 -17.72 29.49 -25.27
N MET A 867 -17.51 29.75 -23.97
CA MET A 867 -17.60 31.10 -23.42
C MET A 867 -16.65 31.30 -22.26
N SER A 868 -15.81 32.33 -22.41
CA SER A 868 -15.04 32.96 -21.33
C SER A 868 -15.95 33.78 -20.41
N TYR A 869 -15.58 33.90 -19.14
CA TYR A 869 -16.14 34.90 -18.23
C TYR A 869 -15.04 35.80 -17.64
N PRO A 870 -15.31 37.09 -17.36
CA PRO A 870 -14.29 38.09 -17.12
C PRO A 870 -13.76 38.11 -15.68
N SER A 871 -12.47 38.45 -15.53
CA SER A 871 -11.83 38.68 -14.24
C SER A 871 -12.09 40.11 -13.72
N GLY A 872 -12.86 40.25 -12.63
CA GLY A 872 -13.26 41.55 -12.05
C GLY A 872 -12.93 41.70 -10.56
N ARG A 873 -11.78 42.32 -10.27
CA ARG A 873 -11.25 42.98 -9.04
C ARG A 873 -11.93 42.78 -7.65
N ARG A 874 -11.08 42.77 -6.62
CA ARG A 874 -11.48 43.04 -5.22
C ARG A 874 -11.72 44.54 -4.98
N THR A 875 -12.88 44.85 -4.43
CA THR A 875 -13.17 45.84 -3.37
C THR A 875 -14.28 45.19 -2.52
N GLY A 876 -14.41 45.37 -1.22
CA GLY A 876 -13.74 46.32 -0.32
C GLY A 876 -14.80 46.91 0.60
N GLU A 877 -14.61 46.77 1.91
CA GLU A 877 -15.28 47.51 2.99
C GLU A 877 -16.69 47.09 3.47
N THR A 878 -16.78 47.13 4.82
CA THR A 878 -17.91 47.50 5.71
C THR A 878 -19.15 46.60 5.89
N GLU A 879 -19.90 46.95 6.94
CA GLU A 879 -20.81 46.12 7.73
C GLU A 879 -22.28 46.57 7.58
N SER A 880 -23.16 45.99 8.43
CA SER A 880 -24.56 46.38 8.67
C SER A 880 -25.56 45.99 7.55
N GLN A 881 -26.86 45.87 7.77
CA GLN A 881 -27.70 45.36 8.89
C GLN A 881 -29.15 45.41 8.36
N ASN A 882 -30.02 44.46 8.74
CA ASN A 882 -31.49 44.53 8.57
C ASN A 882 -31.99 44.54 7.10
N ALA A 883 -33.22 44.15 6.74
CA ALA A 883 -34.26 43.36 7.40
C ALA A 883 -35.12 42.61 6.34
N ALA A 884 -36.09 41.81 6.82
CA ALA A 884 -37.18 41.18 6.04
C ALA A 884 -38.29 42.23 5.69
N PRO A 885 -39.46 41.90 5.07
CA PRO A 885 -40.02 40.57 4.76
C PRO A 885 -40.78 40.42 3.41
N ASP A 886 -41.40 39.24 3.22
CA ASP A 886 -42.70 38.97 2.54
C ASP A 886 -42.95 39.36 1.06
N ALA A 887 -43.88 38.73 0.32
CA ALA A 887 -44.56 37.41 0.40
C ALA A 887 -45.30 37.10 -0.92
N SER A 888 -45.91 35.90 -1.06
CA SER A 888 -46.99 35.55 -2.02
C SER A 888 -46.64 35.58 -3.53
N ALA A 889 -46.53 34.45 -4.25
CA ALA A 889 -47.62 33.63 -4.86
C ALA A 889 -48.36 34.35 -6.03
N THR A 890 -49.00 33.71 -7.04
CA THR A 890 -49.48 32.30 -7.18
C THR A 890 -49.64 31.91 -8.68
N LEU A 891 -49.64 30.60 -9.00
CA LEU A 891 -50.31 29.90 -10.14
C LEU A 891 -50.60 30.67 -11.48
N SER A 892 -49.95 30.34 -12.62
CA SER A 892 -50.37 29.33 -13.65
C SER A 892 -51.29 29.89 -14.78
N PRO A 893 -51.65 29.16 -15.88
CA PRO A 893 -50.87 28.26 -16.76
C PRO A 893 -51.17 28.40 -18.30
N TYR A 894 -50.48 27.60 -19.12
CA TYR A 894 -50.94 26.94 -20.37
C TYR A 894 -51.15 27.68 -21.74
N ILE A 895 -50.75 26.94 -22.81
CA ILE A 895 -51.34 26.84 -24.18
C ILE A 895 -50.98 27.90 -25.26
N SER A 896 -49.90 27.57 -25.99
CA SER A 896 -49.75 27.39 -27.46
C SER A 896 -49.75 28.52 -28.53
N SER A 897 -48.91 28.22 -29.55
CA SER A 897 -49.14 28.30 -31.01
C SER A 897 -48.91 29.59 -31.84
N ASN A 898 -47.97 29.43 -32.79
CA ASN A 898 -47.96 29.88 -34.20
C ASN A 898 -47.50 31.32 -34.57
N SER A 899 -47.19 31.47 -35.87
CA SER A 899 -46.68 32.66 -36.58
C SER A 899 -45.19 32.95 -36.28
N SER A 900 -44.25 33.00 -37.24
CA SER A 900 -44.04 33.93 -38.37
C SER A 900 -43.76 35.38 -37.91
N GLU A 901 -42.88 36.18 -38.54
CA GLU A 901 -42.36 36.14 -39.92
C GLU A 901 -40.95 36.79 -40.05
N SER A 902 -40.48 37.07 -41.29
CA SER A 902 -39.29 37.86 -41.73
C SER A 902 -38.59 38.79 -40.71
N GLY A 903 -37.25 38.96 -40.67
CA GLY A 903 -36.28 39.15 -41.77
C GLY A 903 -35.99 40.66 -42.01
N PRO A 904 -35.01 41.12 -42.83
CA PRO A 904 -33.91 40.42 -43.53
C PRO A 904 -32.53 41.18 -43.52
N THR A 905 -31.49 40.65 -44.22
CA THR A 905 -30.28 41.35 -44.79
C THR A 905 -29.30 42.12 -43.86
N ALA A 906 -28.03 42.41 -44.18
CA ALA A 906 -27.00 42.01 -45.17
C ALA A 906 -25.63 42.45 -44.56
N SER A 907 -24.54 41.69 -44.47
CA SER A 907 -23.57 41.15 -45.47
C SER A 907 -22.67 42.20 -46.17
N GLU A 908 -21.42 41.80 -46.49
CA GLU A 908 -20.29 42.57 -47.07
C GLU A 908 -19.52 43.48 -46.06
N ALA A 909 -18.19 43.70 -46.12
CA ALA A 909 -17.09 43.25 -47.00
C ALA A 909 -15.82 42.92 -46.12
N ALA A 910 -14.83 42.08 -46.49
CA ALA A 910 -13.65 42.32 -47.37
C ALA A 910 -13.01 43.74 -47.21
N VAL A 911 -11.69 43.94 -47.10
CA VAL A 911 -10.53 43.65 -47.99
C VAL A 911 -9.25 43.70 -47.11
N VAL A 912 -8.14 42.92 -47.22
CA VAL A 912 -7.33 42.32 -48.32
C VAL A 912 -6.18 43.25 -48.82
N GLU A 913 -5.14 42.64 -49.43
CA GLU A 913 -3.89 43.19 -50.04
C GLU A 913 -2.62 43.14 -49.15
N TYR A 914 -1.41 42.94 -49.69
CA TYR A 914 -0.88 42.96 -51.08
C TYR A 914 -0.17 41.62 -51.42
N SER A 915 0.22 41.25 -52.65
CA SER A 915 -0.17 41.49 -54.07
C SER A 915 0.74 40.58 -54.95
N THR A 916 0.71 40.47 -56.28
CA THR A 916 -0.03 41.13 -57.37
C THR A 916 -0.24 40.12 -58.53
N VAL A 917 -1.20 40.43 -59.41
CA VAL A 917 -1.41 39.82 -60.75
C VAL A 917 -0.31 40.27 -61.76
N ASP A 918 -0.20 39.85 -63.03
CA ASP A 918 -1.19 39.24 -63.97
C ASP A 918 -0.58 38.59 -65.25
N VAL A 919 -1.34 37.71 -65.93
CA VAL A 919 -1.26 37.20 -67.35
C VAL A 919 0.09 36.74 -68.00
N LEU A 920 0.18 36.03 -69.15
CA LEU A 920 -0.74 35.58 -70.23
C LEU A 920 -0.25 34.21 -70.84
N HIS A 921 -1.20 33.38 -71.34
CA HIS A 921 -1.12 32.24 -72.33
C HIS A 921 0.13 31.33 -72.53
N GLY A 922 -0.12 30.00 -72.72
CA GLY A 922 0.76 29.12 -73.51
C GLY A 922 0.68 27.58 -73.26
N ASP A 923 0.05 26.84 -74.19
CA ASP A 923 0.19 25.38 -74.48
C ASP A 923 -0.11 24.29 -73.41
N ALA A 924 -0.19 23.04 -73.91
CA ALA A 924 -0.68 21.81 -73.28
C ALA A 924 0.44 20.71 -73.28
N PRO A 925 0.27 19.43 -72.83
CA PRO A 925 -0.96 18.67 -72.60
C PRO A 925 -1.04 17.91 -71.23
N GLU A 926 -1.97 16.95 -71.15
CA GLU A 926 -2.52 16.38 -69.92
C GLU A 926 -1.67 15.31 -69.20
N THR A 927 -1.86 15.21 -67.88
CA THR A 927 -1.73 13.95 -67.11
C THR A 927 -2.68 13.97 -65.89
N GLU A 928 -2.95 12.81 -65.29
CA GLU A 928 -4.23 12.54 -64.62
C GLU A 928 -4.48 13.16 -63.22
N LYS A 929 -5.75 13.50 -62.97
CA LYS A 929 -6.26 14.03 -61.71
C LYS A 929 -6.38 12.93 -60.63
N ARG A 930 -5.42 12.88 -59.69
CA ARG A 930 -5.66 12.20 -58.39
C ARG A 930 -6.56 13.07 -57.50
N LYS A 931 -7.66 12.49 -57.01
CA LYS A 931 -8.62 13.15 -56.11
C LYS A 931 -7.97 13.47 -54.76
N SER A 932 -8.07 14.73 -54.32
CA SER A 932 -7.82 15.10 -52.93
C SER A 932 -8.94 14.58 -52.02
N LEU A 933 -8.59 14.17 -50.80
CA LEU A 933 -9.55 13.78 -49.77
C LEU A 933 -9.75 14.93 -48.78
N ASN A 934 -10.99 15.13 -48.34
CA ASN A 934 -11.32 16.12 -47.33
C ASN A 934 -10.62 15.81 -45.99
N PRO A 935 -10.20 16.83 -45.21
CA PRO A 935 -9.80 16.61 -43.83
C PRO A 935 -10.99 16.06 -43.03
N LEU A 936 -10.77 14.94 -42.34
CA LEU A 936 -11.80 14.24 -41.56
C LEU A 936 -12.27 15.13 -40.40
N ARG A 937 -13.59 15.25 -40.24
CA ARG A 937 -14.17 15.76 -38.98
C ARG A 937 -13.90 14.73 -37.88
N LEU A 938 -13.34 15.19 -36.77
CA LEU A 938 -13.22 14.40 -35.55
C LEU A 938 -14.55 14.46 -34.78
N ASP A 939 -15.07 13.31 -34.39
CA ASP A 939 -16.19 13.23 -33.47
C ASP A 939 -15.81 13.74 -32.07
N PRO A 940 -16.73 14.37 -31.32
CA PRO A 940 -16.47 14.81 -29.96
C PRO A 940 -16.24 13.60 -29.05
N GLU A 941 -15.17 13.63 -28.24
CA GLU A 941 -14.83 12.51 -27.36
C GLU A 941 -15.97 12.14 -26.39
N PRO A 942 -16.17 10.84 -26.09
CA PRO A 942 -17.17 10.41 -25.13
C PRO A 942 -16.80 10.90 -23.71
N PRO A 943 -17.74 11.56 -23.00
CA PRO A 943 -17.49 12.20 -21.70
C PRO A 943 -17.24 11.18 -20.59
N VAL A 944 -16.60 11.62 -19.51
CA VAL A 944 -16.30 10.76 -18.35
C VAL A 944 -17.52 10.62 -17.44
N CYS A 945 -17.73 9.40 -16.94
CA CYS A 945 -18.81 9.02 -16.05
C CYS A 945 -18.29 8.11 -14.93
N LEU A 946 -19.01 8.06 -13.81
CA LEU A 946 -18.79 7.12 -12.73
C LEU A 946 -19.89 6.05 -12.80
N CYS A 947 -19.48 4.79 -12.91
CA CYS A 947 -20.36 3.63 -12.96
C CYS A 947 -20.39 2.97 -11.58
N ILE A 948 -21.58 2.73 -11.02
CA ILE A 948 -21.77 2.05 -9.74
C ILE A 948 -22.53 0.75 -10.00
N LYS A 949 -21.93 -0.39 -9.70
CA LYS A 949 -22.43 -1.75 -10.00
C LYS A 949 -23.04 -2.38 -8.75
N THR A 950 -24.32 -2.69 -8.81
CA THR A 950 -25.12 -3.19 -7.69
C THR A 950 -25.95 -4.42 -8.08
N GLU A 951 -26.54 -5.05 -7.06
CA GLU A 951 -27.48 -6.16 -7.17
C GLU A 951 -28.70 -5.77 -8.03
N LEU A 952 -28.88 -6.50 -9.13
CA LEU A 952 -30.10 -6.39 -9.91
C LEU A 952 -31.28 -6.91 -9.07
N CYS A 953 -32.24 -6.02 -8.82
CA CYS A 953 -33.50 -6.34 -8.17
C CYS A 953 -34.62 -6.53 -9.21
N GLU A 954 -35.81 -6.92 -8.77
CA GLU A 954 -37.01 -6.92 -9.60
C GLU A 954 -37.33 -5.49 -10.09
N ARG A 955 -37.93 -5.37 -11.29
CA ARG A 955 -38.43 -4.08 -11.81
C ARG A 955 -39.61 -3.53 -11.01
N GLU A 956 -40.30 -4.37 -10.22
CA GLU A 956 -41.33 -3.93 -9.30
C GLU A 956 -40.67 -3.33 -8.04
N THR A 957 -40.85 -2.02 -7.84
CA THR A 957 -40.61 -1.37 -6.54
C THR A 957 -41.81 -1.58 -5.63
N LEU A 958 -41.64 -1.39 -4.32
CA LEU A 958 -42.76 -1.39 -3.38
C LEU A 958 -43.83 -0.35 -3.78
N LYS A 959 -43.45 0.81 -4.33
CA LYS A 959 -44.37 1.81 -4.92
C LYS A 959 -45.20 1.26 -6.08
N ALA A 960 -44.61 0.42 -6.93
CA ALA A 960 -45.32 -0.21 -8.05
C ALA A 960 -46.28 -1.29 -7.51
N TRP A 961 -45.81 -2.16 -6.62
CA TRP A 961 -46.63 -3.20 -5.99
C TRP A 961 -47.85 -2.61 -5.28
N LEU A 962 -47.67 -1.57 -4.46
CA LEU A 962 -48.73 -0.89 -3.72
C LEU A 962 -49.76 -0.19 -4.62
N ARG A 963 -49.38 0.19 -5.85
CA ARG A 963 -50.29 0.75 -6.85
C ARG A 963 -51.10 -0.32 -7.59
N ALA A 964 -50.53 -1.51 -7.78
CA ALA A 964 -51.22 -2.66 -8.36
C ALA A 964 -52.16 -3.36 -7.37
N HIS A 965 -51.73 -3.49 -6.10
CA HIS A 965 -52.45 -4.23 -5.06
C HIS A 965 -53.25 -3.25 -4.19
N LYS A 966 -54.40 -2.79 -4.69
CA LYS A 966 -55.30 -1.89 -3.97
C LYS A 966 -56.33 -2.60 -3.09
N GLU A 967 -56.62 -3.87 -3.36
CA GLU A 967 -57.77 -4.57 -2.75
C GLU A 967 -57.34 -5.77 -1.87
N ASP A 968 -56.46 -6.65 -2.34
CA ASP A 968 -55.83 -7.70 -1.51
C ASP A 968 -54.41 -7.29 -1.07
N ARG A 969 -54.30 -6.78 0.16
CA ARG A 969 -53.01 -6.58 0.86
C ARG A 969 -52.95 -7.41 2.13
N LYS A 970 -52.27 -8.55 2.06
CA LYS A 970 -52.11 -9.47 3.19
C LYS A 970 -51.28 -8.82 4.30
N ARG A 971 -51.95 -8.45 5.40
CA ARG A 971 -51.36 -7.87 6.64
C ARG A 971 -50.10 -8.62 7.11
N LYS A 972 -50.06 -9.95 6.94
CA LYS A 972 -48.89 -10.81 7.22
C LYS A 972 -47.67 -10.50 6.35
N GLU A 973 -47.86 -10.34 5.04
CA GLU A 973 -46.80 -10.06 4.07
C GLU A 973 -46.30 -8.61 4.25
N VAL A 974 -47.22 -7.65 4.39
CA VAL A 974 -46.93 -6.25 4.73
C VAL A 974 -46.11 -6.13 6.03
N THR A 975 -46.49 -6.85 7.08
CA THR A 975 -45.76 -6.86 8.37
C THR A 975 -44.37 -7.48 8.22
N ALA A 976 -44.24 -8.61 7.49
CA ALA A 976 -42.96 -9.27 7.27
C ALA A 976 -41.98 -8.36 6.49
N TRP A 977 -42.45 -7.72 5.42
CA TRP A 977 -41.66 -6.76 4.65
C TRP A 977 -41.28 -5.52 5.48
N PHE A 978 -42.17 -4.99 6.31
CA PHE A 978 -41.82 -3.86 7.18
C PHE A 978 -40.77 -4.25 8.24
N VAL A 979 -40.79 -5.49 8.74
CA VAL A 979 -39.74 -6.01 9.62
C VAL A 979 -38.40 -6.17 8.88
N GLU A 980 -38.39 -6.54 7.60
CA GLU A 980 -37.18 -6.54 6.78
C GLU A 980 -36.64 -5.12 6.53
N ILE A 981 -37.52 -4.13 6.31
CA ILE A 981 -37.14 -2.72 6.19
C ILE A 981 -36.51 -2.22 7.50
N LEU A 982 -37.14 -2.48 8.66
CA LEU A 982 -36.62 -2.07 9.97
C LEU A 982 -35.22 -2.63 10.24
N LYS A 983 -34.95 -3.90 9.91
CA LYS A 983 -33.61 -4.48 10.05
C LYS A 983 -32.57 -3.79 9.16
N GLY A 984 -32.93 -3.47 7.92
CA GLY A 984 -32.07 -2.71 7.02
C GLY A 984 -31.75 -1.31 7.57
N VAL A 985 -32.74 -0.60 8.10
CA VAL A 985 -32.54 0.76 8.66
C VAL A 985 -31.80 0.73 10.00
N MET A 986 -32.06 -0.25 10.88
CA MET A 986 -31.25 -0.49 12.08
C MET A 986 -29.76 -0.62 11.71
N TYR A 987 -29.44 -1.45 10.71
CA TYR A 987 -28.05 -1.65 10.28
C TYR A 987 -27.43 -0.37 9.68
N ILE A 988 -28.16 0.38 8.85
CA ILE A 988 -27.70 1.71 8.34
C ILE A 988 -27.39 2.66 9.51
N HIS A 989 -28.22 2.69 10.55
CA HIS A 989 -28.03 3.52 11.74
C HIS A 989 -26.87 3.04 12.64
N CYS A 990 -26.61 1.72 12.69
CA CYS A 990 -25.45 1.15 13.39
C CYS A 990 -24.13 1.55 12.72
N GLU A 991 -24.07 1.61 11.38
CA GLU A 991 -22.91 2.12 10.63
C GLU A 991 -22.76 3.67 10.69
N GLY A 992 -23.57 4.35 11.50
CA GLY A 992 -23.51 5.80 11.72
C GLY A 992 -24.03 6.64 10.54
N LEU A 993 -24.76 6.02 9.62
CA LEU A 993 -25.32 6.63 8.42
C LEU A 993 -26.80 7.02 8.61
N ILE A 994 -27.26 8.00 7.84
CA ILE A 994 -28.65 8.45 7.76
C ILE A 994 -29.05 8.46 6.28
N HIS A 995 -30.18 7.84 5.93
CA HIS A 995 -30.58 7.61 4.53
C HIS A 995 -31.26 8.83 3.89
N ARG A 996 -32.09 9.56 4.64
CA ARG A 996 -32.79 10.82 4.30
C ARG A 996 -33.81 10.77 3.15
N ASP A 997 -33.97 9.63 2.47
CA ASP A 997 -34.90 9.45 1.34
C ASP A 997 -35.60 8.07 1.33
N LEU A 998 -35.93 7.54 2.52
CA LEU A 998 -36.69 6.30 2.66
C LEU A 998 -38.15 6.49 2.20
N LYS A 999 -38.53 5.82 1.11
CA LYS A 999 -39.87 5.85 0.52
C LYS A 999 -40.12 4.62 -0.35
N PRO A 1000 -41.37 4.23 -0.65
CA PRO A 1000 -41.68 3.03 -1.42
C PRO A 1000 -41.03 2.90 -2.81
N SER A 1001 -40.54 3.98 -3.45
CA SER A 1001 -39.80 3.87 -4.73
C SER A 1001 -38.34 3.41 -4.56
N ASN A 1002 -37.78 3.57 -3.37
CA ASN A 1002 -36.38 3.29 -3.04
C ASN A 1002 -36.27 1.93 -2.30
N ILE A 1003 -37.35 1.15 -2.34
CA ILE A 1003 -37.51 -0.15 -1.70
C ILE A 1003 -37.92 -1.13 -2.81
N PHE A 1004 -37.10 -2.16 -3.00
CA PHE A 1004 -37.14 -3.10 -4.12
C PHE A 1004 -37.37 -4.53 -3.64
N PHE A 1005 -37.83 -5.42 -4.52
CA PHE A 1005 -37.86 -6.85 -4.26
C PHE A 1005 -36.64 -7.57 -4.87
N SER A 1006 -36.06 -8.52 -4.14
CA SER A 1006 -34.96 -9.35 -4.62
C SER A 1006 -35.43 -10.37 -5.66
N LEU A 1007 -34.71 -10.52 -6.78
CA LEU A 1007 -34.98 -11.48 -7.87
C LEU A 1007 -35.16 -12.96 -7.44
N SER A 1008 -34.78 -13.31 -6.21
CA SER A 1008 -34.98 -14.65 -5.65
C SER A 1008 -35.70 -14.56 -4.30
N GLY A 1009 -36.97 -14.98 -4.29
CA GLY A 1009 -37.76 -15.13 -3.07
C GLY A 1009 -38.41 -13.86 -2.50
N ARG A 1010 -38.52 -12.77 -3.28
CA ARG A 1010 -39.32 -11.57 -2.97
C ARG A 1010 -39.08 -10.94 -1.58
N LYS A 1011 -37.83 -10.92 -1.14
CA LYS A 1011 -37.38 -10.20 0.06
C LYS A 1011 -37.18 -8.73 -0.24
N ILE A 1012 -37.29 -7.89 0.78
CA ILE A 1012 -37.07 -6.45 0.65
C ILE A 1012 -35.59 -6.11 0.57
N LYS A 1013 -35.27 -5.15 -0.31
CA LYS A 1013 -33.97 -4.53 -0.55
C LYS A 1013 -34.10 -3.00 -0.53
N ILE A 1014 -33.45 -2.33 0.41
CA ILE A 1014 -33.34 -0.86 0.47
C ILE A 1014 -32.25 -0.37 -0.51
N GLY A 1015 -32.52 0.67 -1.30
CA GLY A 1015 -31.63 1.21 -2.34
C GLY A 1015 -31.72 2.73 -2.54
N ASP A 1016 -30.97 3.22 -3.52
CA ASP A 1016 -30.74 4.65 -3.87
C ASP A 1016 -30.18 5.50 -2.71
N PHE A 1017 -28.86 5.38 -2.51
CA PHE A 1017 -28.11 5.99 -1.41
C PHE A 1017 -27.61 7.42 -1.72
N GLY A 1018 -28.07 8.02 -2.82
CA GLY A 1018 -27.59 9.33 -3.33
C GLY A 1018 -27.83 10.55 -2.43
N LEU A 1019 -28.53 10.40 -1.30
CA LEU A 1019 -28.74 11.43 -0.29
C LEU A 1019 -28.20 11.07 1.10
N VAL A 1020 -27.41 10.01 1.26
CA VAL A 1020 -26.91 9.56 2.58
C VAL A 1020 -25.89 10.53 3.20
N THR A 1021 -25.81 10.56 4.53
CA THR A 1021 -24.83 11.34 5.29
C THR A 1021 -24.43 10.67 6.61
N THR A 1022 -23.34 11.13 7.23
CA THR A 1022 -22.91 10.72 8.58
C THR A 1022 -23.44 11.67 9.65
N SER A 1023 -23.71 11.18 10.85
CA SER A 1023 -24.53 11.90 11.85
C SER A 1023 -23.94 13.17 12.52
N GLN A 1024 -22.67 13.57 12.33
CA GLN A 1024 -22.02 14.59 13.20
C GLN A 1024 -21.04 15.60 12.55
N VAL A 1025 -20.91 15.72 11.21
CA VAL A 1025 -19.88 16.61 10.61
C VAL A 1025 -20.41 17.63 9.57
N ASP A 1026 -21.25 17.22 8.62
CA ASP A 1026 -21.52 17.99 7.38
C ASP A 1026 -22.73 18.97 7.44
N LEU A 1027 -23.27 19.28 8.62
CA LEU A 1027 -24.53 20.03 8.75
C LEU A 1027 -24.47 21.49 8.23
N GLY A 1028 -23.27 22.06 8.04
CA GLY A 1028 -23.10 23.43 7.53
C GLY A 1028 -23.37 23.61 6.03
N GLU A 1029 -23.13 22.61 5.19
CA GLU A 1029 -23.18 22.77 3.73
C GLU A 1029 -24.43 22.18 3.08
N ALA A 1030 -25.02 21.13 3.69
CA ALA A 1030 -26.16 20.41 3.13
C ALA A 1030 -27.44 21.27 2.98
N ALA A 1031 -27.56 22.37 3.71
CA ALA A 1031 -28.74 23.25 3.71
C ALA A 1031 -28.89 24.14 2.45
N SER A 1032 -27.85 24.24 1.60
CA SER A 1032 -27.79 25.21 0.50
C SER A 1032 -28.58 24.79 -0.76
N HIS A 1033 -28.50 23.51 -1.15
CA HIS A 1033 -28.93 23.10 -2.49
C HIS A 1033 -30.46 22.87 -2.62
N LYS A 1034 -31.14 23.83 -3.25
CA LYS A 1034 -32.50 23.65 -3.77
C LYS A 1034 -32.51 22.60 -4.90
N SER A 1035 -33.02 21.40 -4.64
CA SER A 1035 -33.41 20.46 -5.69
C SER A 1035 -34.87 20.72 -6.12
N ASN A 1036 -35.09 21.00 -7.41
CA ASN A 1036 -36.44 21.15 -7.97
C ASN A 1036 -37.16 19.79 -7.96
N TYR A 1037 -38.08 19.57 -7.02
CA TYR A 1037 -38.78 18.29 -6.86
C TYR A 1037 -40.27 18.41 -7.21
N VAL A 1038 -40.66 17.89 -8.38
CA VAL A 1038 -42.07 17.81 -8.81
C VAL A 1038 -42.64 16.46 -8.36
N GLY A 1039 -43.18 16.45 -7.13
CA GLY A 1039 -43.97 15.34 -6.58
C GLY A 1039 -43.16 14.24 -5.85
N THR A 1040 -43.30 14.04 -4.53
CA THR A 1040 -44.03 14.85 -3.54
C THR A 1040 -43.39 14.69 -2.15
N SER A 1041 -43.42 15.75 -1.34
CA SER A 1041 -42.69 15.94 -0.08
C SER A 1041 -43.16 15.06 1.12
N TYR A 1042 -43.98 14.02 0.92
CA TYR A 1042 -44.69 13.35 2.04
C TYR A 1042 -43.78 12.71 3.10
N TYR A 1043 -42.63 12.15 2.71
CA TYR A 1043 -41.76 11.39 3.62
C TYR A 1043 -40.77 12.29 4.39
N ILE A 1044 -40.66 13.57 4.02
CA ILE A 1044 -39.75 14.53 4.66
C ILE A 1044 -40.31 14.87 6.06
N SER A 1045 -39.45 14.80 7.07
CA SER A 1045 -39.83 15.09 8.46
C SER A 1045 -39.93 16.60 8.74
N PRO A 1046 -40.60 17.02 9.83
CA PRO A 1046 -40.76 18.45 10.16
C PRO A 1046 -39.42 19.18 10.30
N GLU A 1047 -38.45 18.59 11.02
CA GLU A 1047 -37.13 19.19 11.22
C GLU A 1047 -36.29 19.23 9.92
N GLN A 1048 -36.38 18.21 9.07
CA GLN A 1048 -35.73 18.19 7.75
C GLN A 1048 -36.34 19.24 6.79
N ASN A 1049 -37.65 19.47 6.86
CA ASN A 1049 -38.35 20.48 6.05
C ASN A 1049 -38.01 21.92 6.50
N LYS A 1050 -37.82 22.14 7.80
CA LYS A 1050 -37.42 23.46 8.36
C LYS A 1050 -35.92 23.78 8.20
N LYS A 1051 -35.10 22.80 7.79
CA LYS A 1051 -33.62 22.87 7.83
C LYS A 1051 -33.02 23.05 9.24
N GLU A 1052 -33.69 22.51 10.26
CA GLU A 1052 -33.13 22.41 11.61
C GLU A 1052 -32.01 21.34 11.64
N ASN A 1053 -31.15 21.32 12.67
CA ASN A 1053 -30.18 20.25 12.84
C ASN A 1053 -30.91 18.93 13.14
N TYR A 1054 -30.79 17.94 12.25
CA TYR A 1054 -31.49 16.67 12.34
C TYR A 1054 -30.51 15.47 12.33
N GLY A 1055 -30.92 14.36 12.94
CA GLY A 1055 -30.17 13.10 12.99
C GLY A 1055 -30.88 11.95 12.26
N ARG A 1056 -30.59 10.72 12.69
CA ARG A 1056 -31.19 9.47 12.20
C ARG A 1056 -32.71 9.38 12.37
N GLU A 1057 -33.27 10.25 13.20
CA GLU A 1057 -34.69 10.33 13.52
C GLU A 1057 -35.55 10.71 12.29
N VAL A 1058 -34.97 11.34 11.27
CA VAL A 1058 -35.66 11.66 10.00
C VAL A 1058 -36.11 10.39 9.25
N ASP A 1059 -35.26 9.36 9.26
CA ASP A 1059 -35.53 8.08 8.60
C ASP A 1059 -36.73 7.38 9.25
N ILE A 1060 -36.89 7.52 10.57
CA ILE A 1060 -38.01 6.92 11.31
C ILE A 1060 -39.34 7.57 10.94
N TYR A 1061 -39.36 8.90 10.76
CA TYR A 1061 -40.56 9.60 10.28
C TYR A 1061 -40.94 9.14 8.87
N ALA A 1062 -39.94 9.05 7.98
CA ALA A 1062 -40.11 8.56 6.61
C ALA A 1062 -40.61 7.10 6.56
N LEU A 1063 -40.12 6.24 7.45
CA LEU A 1063 -40.64 4.89 7.66
C LEU A 1063 -42.07 4.88 8.20
N GLY A 1064 -42.47 5.84 9.05
CA GLY A 1064 -43.83 5.94 9.57
C GLY A 1064 -44.86 6.20 8.47
N ILE A 1065 -44.55 7.12 7.55
CA ILE A 1065 -45.36 7.38 6.34
C ILE A 1065 -45.35 6.16 5.41
N THR A 1066 -44.20 5.53 5.22
CA THR A 1066 -44.05 4.32 4.41
C THR A 1066 -44.90 3.16 4.95
N PHE A 1067 -44.89 2.89 6.26
CA PHE A 1067 -45.66 1.81 6.87
C PHE A 1067 -47.17 2.09 6.86
N PHE A 1068 -47.59 3.35 7.00
CA PHE A 1068 -48.98 3.73 6.76
C PHE A 1068 -49.41 3.44 5.32
N GLU A 1069 -48.64 3.89 4.32
CA GLU A 1069 -48.93 3.63 2.91
C GLU A 1069 -48.90 2.13 2.54
N MET A 1070 -48.09 1.31 3.22
CA MET A 1070 -48.15 -0.15 3.06
C MET A 1070 -49.47 -0.75 3.53
N ASN A 1071 -50.04 -0.24 4.64
CA ASN A 1071 -51.25 -0.78 5.26
C ASN A 1071 -52.56 -0.16 4.74
N TYR A 1072 -52.54 1.07 4.23
CA TYR A 1072 -53.71 1.74 3.66
C TYR A 1072 -53.65 1.81 2.13
N PRO A 1073 -54.60 1.20 1.38
CA PRO A 1073 -54.66 1.34 -0.06
C PRO A 1073 -55.31 2.67 -0.47
N PHE A 1074 -54.74 3.32 -1.47
CA PHE A 1074 -55.29 4.54 -2.06
C PHE A 1074 -55.93 4.23 -3.41
N ILE A 1075 -57.19 4.60 -3.58
CA ILE A 1075 -57.93 4.44 -4.84
C ILE A 1075 -57.40 5.45 -5.87
N THR A 1076 -57.16 6.70 -5.46
CA THR A 1076 -56.64 7.78 -6.31
C THR A 1076 -55.44 8.50 -5.71
N ASP A 1077 -54.58 9.10 -6.54
CA ASP A 1077 -53.47 9.94 -6.04
C ASP A 1077 -53.98 11.22 -5.33
N MET A 1078 -55.19 11.71 -5.63
CA MET A 1078 -55.83 12.83 -4.91
C MET A 1078 -56.34 12.44 -3.52
N GLU A 1079 -56.85 11.21 -3.36
CA GLU A 1079 -57.15 10.66 -2.03
C GLU A 1079 -55.85 10.54 -1.21
N LYS A 1080 -54.80 10.00 -1.83
CA LYS A 1080 -53.48 9.86 -1.22
C LYS A 1080 -52.93 11.20 -0.70
N ASP A 1081 -53.01 12.24 -1.51
CA ASP A 1081 -52.55 13.59 -1.12
C ASP A 1081 -53.30 14.13 0.11
N LYS A 1082 -54.63 14.06 0.10
CA LYS A 1082 -55.48 14.51 1.21
C LYS A 1082 -55.21 13.73 2.51
N VAL A 1083 -55.15 12.39 2.41
CA VAL A 1083 -54.94 11.52 3.56
C VAL A 1083 -53.54 11.66 4.14
N LEU A 1084 -52.49 11.69 3.31
CA LEU A 1084 -51.12 11.87 3.81
C LEU A 1084 -50.89 13.27 4.37
N THR A 1085 -51.55 14.30 3.85
CA THR A 1085 -51.48 15.66 4.39
C THR A 1085 -52.13 15.73 5.78
N ALA A 1086 -53.34 15.19 5.95
CA ALA A 1086 -54.02 15.15 7.26
C ALA A 1086 -53.27 14.28 8.29
N LEU A 1087 -52.61 13.19 7.87
CA LEU A 1087 -51.79 12.36 8.74
C LEU A 1087 -50.52 13.09 9.21
N ARG A 1088 -49.87 13.86 8.33
CA ARG A 1088 -48.63 14.60 8.64
C ARG A 1088 -48.87 15.85 9.49
N ASN A 1089 -49.91 16.61 9.17
CA ASN A 1089 -50.18 17.90 9.81
C ASN A 1089 -50.94 17.72 11.13
N ASP A 1090 -51.99 16.90 11.12
CA ASP A 1090 -52.98 16.82 12.20
C ASP A 1090 -52.90 15.50 13.00
N GLY A 1091 -52.08 14.53 12.55
CA GLY A 1091 -52.04 13.18 13.13
C GLY A 1091 -53.34 12.38 12.91
N ILE A 1092 -54.17 12.80 11.95
CA ILE A 1092 -55.47 12.21 11.67
C ILE A 1092 -55.31 11.04 10.70
N PHE A 1093 -55.85 9.88 11.10
CA PHE A 1093 -55.94 8.69 10.26
C PHE A 1093 -57.33 8.64 9.59
N PRO A 1094 -57.48 7.97 8.42
CA PRO A 1094 -58.78 7.70 7.83
C PRO A 1094 -59.76 7.03 8.79
N LYS A 1095 -61.06 7.26 8.56
CA LYS A 1095 -62.14 6.56 9.27
C LYS A 1095 -61.92 5.04 9.16
N HIS A 1096 -62.17 4.32 10.24
CA HIS A 1096 -62.01 2.86 10.38
C HIS A 1096 -60.58 2.29 10.29
N PHE A 1097 -59.54 3.10 10.00
CA PHE A 1097 -58.16 2.62 10.05
C PHE A 1097 -57.76 2.15 11.47
N LYS A 1098 -58.10 2.93 12.49
CA LYS A 1098 -57.82 2.59 13.90
C LYS A 1098 -58.65 1.40 14.39
N ASP A 1099 -59.84 1.19 13.82
CA ASP A 1099 -60.79 0.17 14.25
C ASP A 1099 -60.33 -1.25 13.86
N HIS A 1100 -59.62 -1.38 12.73
CA HIS A 1100 -59.10 -2.65 12.21
C HIS A 1100 -57.56 -2.82 12.38
N LEU A 1101 -56.82 -1.71 12.39
CA LEU A 1101 -55.34 -1.66 12.41
C LEU A 1101 -54.81 -0.85 13.62
N TYR A 1102 -55.44 -1.01 14.78
CA TYR A 1102 -55.10 -0.33 16.04
C TYR A 1102 -53.60 -0.38 16.41
N HIS A 1103 -52.97 -1.56 16.26
CA HIS A 1103 -51.57 -1.77 16.62
C HIS A 1103 -50.61 -1.04 15.67
N GLU A 1104 -50.89 -1.10 14.37
CA GLU A 1104 -50.16 -0.38 13.33
C GLU A 1104 -50.33 1.13 13.52
N ALA A 1105 -51.56 1.61 13.75
CA ALA A 1105 -51.85 3.03 14.00
C ALA A 1105 -51.08 3.59 15.20
N ASN A 1106 -50.93 2.82 16.27
CA ASN A 1106 -50.12 3.21 17.44
C ASN A 1106 -48.62 3.31 17.11
N ILE A 1107 -48.06 2.35 16.36
CA ILE A 1107 -46.66 2.38 15.93
C ILE A 1107 -46.40 3.55 14.97
N ILE A 1108 -47.27 3.73 13.97
CA ILE A 1108 -47.22 4.84 13.02
C ILE A 1108 -47.28 6.18 13.77
N LYS A 1109 -48.21 6.35 14.73
CA LYS A 1109 -48.29 7.58 15.53
C LYS A 1109 -47.01 7.84 16.34
N TRP A 1110 -46.37 6.81 16.88
CA TRP A 1110 -45.11 6.95 17.63
C TRP A 1110 -43.94 7.35 16.70
N MET A 1111 -43.85 6.75 15.52
CA MET A 1111 -42.84 7.08 14.50
C MET A 1111 -43.05 8.47 13.86
N LEU A 1112 -44.29 8.95 13.80
CA LEU A 1112 -44.65 10.29 13.32
C LEU A 1112 -44.63 11.37 14.43
N THR A 1113 -44.01 11.10 15.58
CA THR A 1113 -43.86 12.11 16.64
C THR A 1113 -43.09 13.33 16.11
N VAL A 1114 -43.71 14.51 16.22
CA VAL A 1114 -43.18 15.78 15.68
C VAL A 1114 -41.83 16.13 16.30
N ASP A 1115 -41.71 15.97 17.62
CA ASP A 1115 -40.46 16.12 18.36
C ASP A 1115 -39.51 14.93 18.07
N PRO A 1116 -38.36 15.15 17.42
CA PRO A 1116 -37.44 14.06 17.07
C PRO A 1116 -36.83 13.39 18.30
N GLN A 1117 -36.66 14.09 19.44
CA GLN A 1117 -36.10 13.49 20.66
C GLN A 1117 -37.08 12.53 21.36
N LYS A 1118 -38.37 12.59 21.01
CA LYS A 1118 -39.42 11.69 21.51
C LYS A 1118 -39.85 10.63 20.48
N ARG A 1119 -39.24 10.66 19.29
CA ARG A 1119 -39.44 9.68 18.22
C ARG A 1119 -38.58 8.44 18.50
N PRO A 1120 -39.09 7.21 18.33
CA PRO A 1120 -38.32 6.01 18.63
C PRO A 1120 -37.18 5.79 17.65
N SER A 1121 -36.15 5.04 18.05
CA SER A 1121 -35.22 4.39 17.13
C SER A 1121 -35.88 3.22 16.39
N ALA A 1122 -35.28 2.79 15.28
CA ALA A 1122 -35.74 1.59 14.55
C ALA A 1122 -35.67 0.31 15.43
N GLU A 1123 -34.71 0.25 16.35
CA GLU A 1123 -34.57 -0.85 17.32
C GLU A 1123 -35.70 -0.87 18.35
N GLU A 1124 -36.13 0.28 18.86
CA GLU A 1124 -37.27 0.38 19.78
C GLU A 1124 -38.59 0.04 19.09
N VAL A 1125 -38.78 0.46 17.83
CA VAL A 1125 -39.95 0.04 17.02
C VAL A 1125 -39.96 -1.47 16.85
N PHE A 1126 -38.84 -2.07 16.42
CA PHE A 1126 -38.69 -3.51 16.22
C PHE A 1126 -38.88 -4.31 17.52
N SER A 1127 -38.34 -3.79 18.63
CA SER A 1127 -38.37 -4.43 19.96
C SER A 1127 -39.68 -4.19 20.72
N SER A 1128 -40.56 -3.30 20.26
CA SER A 1128 -41.83 -3.01 20.92
C SER A 1128 -42.71 -4.25 21.04
N GLU A 1129 -43.43 -4.39 22.16
CA GLU A 1129 -44.39 -5.49 22.36
C GLU A 1129 -45.54 -5.42 21.34
N THR A 1130 -45.90 -4.23 20.84
CA THR A 1130 -46.85 -4.04 19.74
C THR A 1130 -46.34 -4.68 18.44
N MET A 1131 -45.07 -4.46 18.05
CA MET A 1131 -44.47 -5.11 16.88
C MET A 1131 -44.33 -6.62 17.07
N LYS A 1132 -43.91 -7.06 18.26
CA LYS A 1132 -43.86 -8.50 18.62
C LYS A 1132 -45.23 -9.18 18.52
N ARG A 1133 -46.33 -8.48 18.85
CA ARG A 1133 -47.70 -9.00 18.66
C ARG A 1133 -48.08 -9.14 17.19
N LEU A 1134 -47.77 -8.15 16.36
CA LEU A 1134 -47.99 -8.22 14.90
C LEU A 1134 -47.18 -9.36 14.23
N GLN A 1135 -45.97 -9.62 14.70
CA GLN A 1135 -45.19 -10.79 14.27
C GLN A 1135 -45.81 -12.12 14.76
N ARG A 1136 -46.22 -12.20 16.04
CA ARG A 1136 -46.82 -13.42 16.63
C ARG A 1136 -48.15 -13.82 15.98
N SER A 1137 -49.04 -12.86 15.68
CA SER A 1137 -50.32 -13.15 15.01
C SER A 1137 -50.13 -13.74 13.61
N SER A 1138 -49.04 -13.41 12.93
CA SER A 1138 -48.70 -13.96 11.61
C SER A 1138 -48.37 -15.47 11.61
N ASN A 1139 -47.92 -16.03 12.75
CA ASN A 1139 -47.36 -17.39 12.80
C ASN A 1139 -48.37 -18.52 13.08
N LYS A 1140 -49.63 -18.22 13.41
CA LYS A 1140 -50.62 -19.26 13.78
C LYS A 1140 -51.16 -20.11 12.61
N SER A 1141 -50.84 -19.79 11.36
CA SER A 1141 -51.43 -20.42 10.16
C SER A 1141 -50.85 -21.79 9.76
N LYS A 1142 -50.36 -22.59 10.73
CA LYS A 1142 -49.87 -23.99 10.53
C LYS A 1142 -50.15 -24.89 11.74
N ALA A 1143 -51.30 -24.73 12.38
CA ALA A 1143 -51.87 -25.75 13.26
C ALA A 1143 -52.94 -26.53 12.47
N THR A 1144 -52.77 -27.85 12.35
CA THR A 1144 -53.75 -28.73 11.69
C THR A 1144 -55.02 -28.79 12.54
N ILE A 1145 -56.17 -28.50 11.94
CA ILE A 1145 -57.48 -28.78 12.54
C ILE A 1145 -57.86 -30.23 12.14
N PRO A 1146 -58.08 -31.16 13.08
CA PRO A 1146 -58.63 -32.48 12.76
C PRO A 1146 -60.11 -32.38 12.37
N LEU A 1147 -60.62 -33.37 11.64
CA LEU A 1147 -61.95 -33.33 11.02
C LEU A 1147 -63.09 -33.09 12.02
N LEU A 1148 -64.07 -32.29 11.59
CA LEU A 1148 -65.46 -32.73 11.39
C LEU A 1148 -66.05 -32.01 10.17
#